data_AF-A0A6G1CFW9-F1
#
_entry.id   AF-A0A6G1CFW9-F1
#
_cell.length_a   1.000
_cell.length_b   1.000
_cell.length_c   1.000
_cell.angle_alpha   90.00
_cell.angle_beta   90.00
_cell.angle_gamma   90.00
#
_symmetry.space_group_name_H-M   'P 1'
#
loop_
_entity.id
_entity.type
_entity.pdbx_description
1 polymer ?
#
loop_
_entity_poly.entity_id
_entity_poly.type
_entity_poly.pdbx_seq_one_letter_code
_entity_poly.pdbx_strand_id
1 'polypeptide(L)'
;MAAGSCRMRRVATFFRQVHALLLKNLSFQRRNAKANAAIAAFPVLLCVLLVAIQGVIDHELDRPPFRCGCACVRRDGRTGACAASECGVQHSTSTQALSCAVPAPPRWPALVQVPDERDRAPTPVHPARCGGGGGASEAPCPVAALITGQNRRLSEGLGRGLFPDVPASCDLSVANSKNSCYLNELSTIVPGTSTLPAHVLFIEPGFEPNSTMYVIQKKCIWDSHNISGNFDAMPIQLDVKCVQGLTLWCQNSSVISRLLFKGYKGGNKRRTSNEYLAGYDFLDTSKRRFHVYVSYNSTFSRDNGHHPMTILRVARLVNMASATYLKFLRGPNVEMRLEYLKEMPKTAIKIRLDLTTLLDALFFTWTVQLLLPVMLTYLVYEKQHNLRLMMKMHGLKDGPYWMISYAYFLSLSAVYMMFFVMFGSFIGLDIFRLNSYSIQFVFYFLYINLQIVVAFLLASFFSSVKTASVISYIYVFGSSLLGESLLQLFIEDTTFPRQWLVTMELVPGFALYRGIYELADYAFAGRQMGKPGMQWRDLNDPVNGMKDVLLLMSIEWILLLPVAFLLDHRPKWHPLFLFGFMSTKHSSPSLRPDKVKQRSRKVFADMAKPDVFLERKVVKKLLKEMDMKNMIICHNLKKVYPGKNGNPDKLAVKGLSLALRKGQCFGMLGPNGAGKTSFINMMIGLVSPTYGTAYIHGMDLRRDMNEIYANIGVCPQHDLHWETLTGREHLMFYGRLKNLTGADLLKAVDESLKSVNLFHSGFGDKSVSKYSGGMKRRLSVAIALIGNPKVVYMDEPSTGLDTASRSNLWNVIKRAKKNCTIILTTHSMEEAEELCDRVGIFVDGNFQCLGTPKEVKKTSKKKKINNASRIHLKIEFLFFNNGKINPSQS
;
A
#
# COMPACT_ATOMS: atom_id res chain seq x y z
N MET A 1 52.73 -18.23 -27.37
CA MET A 1 52.21 -19.42 -28.06
C MET A 1 51.40 -20.25 -27.09
N ALA A 2 50.12 -20.46 -27.39
CA ALA A 2 49.30 -21.55 -26.87
C ALA A 2 48.11 -21.66 -27.82
N ALA A 3 48.15 -22.63 -28.74
CA ALA A 3 47.04 -22.96 -29.62
C ALA A 3 45.93 -23.61 -28.78
N GLY A 4 45.09 -22.77 -28.16
CA GLY A 4 43.95 -23.22 -27.37
C GLY A 4 42.80 -23.65 -28.27
N SER A 5 42.52 -24.96 -28.28
CA SER A 5 41.31 -25.59 -28.81
C SER A 5 40.06 -24.70 -28.61
N CYS A 6 39.36 -24.43 -29.72
CA CYS A 6 38.16 -23.61 -29.79
C CYS A 6 36.94 -24.34 -29.18
N ARG A 7 37.04 -24.79 -27.91
CA ARG A 7 35.90 -25.34 -27.16
C ARG A 7 34.91 -24.24 -26.86
N MET A 8 33.65 -24.47 -27.19
CA MET A 8 32.53 -23.59 -26.87
C MET A 8 32.49 -23.34 -25.35
N ARG A 9 32.71 -22.10 -24.91
CA ARG A 9 32.67 -21.76 -23.48
C ARG A 9 31.26 -22.02 -22.97
N ARG A 10 31.14 -22.81 -21.89
CA ARG A 10 29.85 -23.07 -21.24
C ARG A 10 29.25 -21.76 -20.76
N VAL A 11 27.96 -21.59 -21.01
CA VAL A 11 27.12 -20.53 -20.43
C VAL A 11 27.26 -20.57 -18.91
N ALA A 12 27.31 -19.39 -18.25
CA ALA A 12 27.30 -19.33 -16.80
C ALA A 12 26.06 -20.07 -16.26
N THR A 13 26.27 -20.93 -15.25
CA THR A 13 25.17 -21.64 -14.60
C THR A 13 24.23 -20.67 -13.89
N PHE A 14 22.98 -21.06 -13.69
CA PHE A 14 21.97 -20.25 -13.00
C PHE A 14 22.51 -19.67 -11.67
N PHE A 15 23.09 -20.52 -10.82
CA PHE A 15 23.68 -20.10 -9.54
C PHE A 15 24.85 -19.11 -9.69
N ARG A 16 25.66 -19.22 -10.74
CA ARG A 16 26.74 -18.25 -10.99
C ARG A 16 26.20 -16.89 -11.39
N GLN A 17 25.14 -16.85 -12.19
CA GLN A 17 24.45 -15.61 -12.54
C GLN A 17 23.81 -14.96 -11.30
N VAL A 18 23.19 -15.78 -10.44
CA VAL A 18 22.64 -15.34 -9.16
C VAL A 18 23.77 -14.72 -8.31
N HIS A 19 24.84 -15.47 -8.05
CA HIS A 19 25.95 -14.96 -7.25
C HIS A 19 26.58 -13.67 -7.82
N ALA A 20 26.73 -13.56 -9.14
CA ALA A 20 27.25 -12.35 -9.78
C ALA A 20 26.35 -11.12 -9.55
N LEU A 21 25.04 -11.29 -9.69
CA LEU A 21 24.07 -10.22 -9.50
C LEU A 21 23.90 -9.86 -8.01
N LEU A 22 24.01 -10.84 -7.11
CA LEU A 22 24.04 -10.62 -5.67
C LEU A 22 25.23 -9.73 -5.28
N LEU A 23 26.44 -10.07 -5.75
CA LEU A 23 27.63 -9.26 -5.49
C LEU A 23 27.52 -7.85 -6.08
N LYS A 24 26.97 -7.71 -7.29
CA LYS A 24 26.69 -6.38 -7.88
C LYS A 24 25.77 -5.56 -6.99
N ASN A 25 24.66 -6.17 -6.55
CA ASN A 25 23.69 -5.50 -5.70
C ASN A 25 24.32 -5.14 -4.35
N LEU A 26 25.10 -6.03 -3.73
CA LEU A 26 25.80 -5.75 -2.48
C LEU A 26 26.79 -4.59 -2.61
N SER A 27 27.58 -4.53 -3.68
CA SER A 27 28.46 -3.38 -3.96
C SER A 27 27.66 -2.09 -4.16
N PHE A 28 26.55 -2.16 -4.92
CA PHE A 28 25.67 -1.01 -5.15
C PHE A 28 25.07 -0.49 -3.83
N GLN A 29 24.59 -1.40 -2.98
CA GLN A 29 24.00 -1.04 -1.69
C GLN A 29 25.03 -0.55 -0.68
N ARG A 30 26.24 -1.11 -0.66
CA ARG A 30 27.33 -0.63 0.19
C ARG A 30 27.68 0.83 -0.12
N ARG A 31 27.64 1.22 -1.39
CA ARG A 31 27.89 2.61 -1.82
C ARG A 31 26.72 3.54 -1.51
N ASN A 32 25.50 3.01 -1.52
CA ASN A 32 24.29 3.72 -1.12
C ASN A 32 23.91 3.50 0.36
N ALA A 33 24.86 3.10 1.21
CA ALA A 33 24.59 2.74 2.61
C ALA A 33 23.91 3.86 3.39
N LYS A 34 24.24 5.13 3.12
CA LYS A 34 23.58 6.29 3.76
C LYS A 34 22.10 6.37 3.43
N ALA A 35 21.71 6.14 2.17
CA ALA A 35 20.31 6.16 1.75
C ALA A 35 19.55 4.97 2.35
N ASN A 36 20.15 3.77 2.32
CA ASN A 36 19.55 2.58 2.93
C ASN A 36 19.40 2.72 4.45
N ALA A 37 20.41 3.28 5.12
CA ALA A 37 20.35 3.58 6.54
C ALA A 37 19.27 4.62 6.84
N ALA A 38 19.12 5.67 6.01
CA ALA A 38 18.05 6.65 6.18
C ALA A 38 16.66 6.03 6.00
N ILE A 39 16.47 5.15 5.01
CA ILE A 39 15.20 4.42 4.81
C ILE A 39 14.91 3.51 6.01
N ALA A 40 15.91 2.77 6.49
CA ALA A 40 15.76 1.88 7.64
C ALA A 40 15.58 2.63 8.97
N ALA A 41 16.12 3.84 9.09
CA ALA A 41 15.99 4.70 10.27
C ALA A 41 14.73 5.57 10.24
N PHE A 42 14.02 5.68 9.11
CA PHE A 42 12.81 6.47 9.00
C PHE A 42 11.72 6.08 10.00
N PRO A 43 11.42 4.77 10.23
CA PRO A 43 10.49 4.35 11.27
C PRO A 43 10.92 4.80 12.67
N VAL A 44 12.23 4.84 12.93
CA VAL A 44 12.78 5.26 14.21
C VAL A 44 12.58 6.76 14.42
N LEU A 45 12.87 7.58 13.40
CA LEU A 45 12.66 9.02 13.46
C LEU A 45 11.19 9.37 13.69
N LEU A 46 10.31 8.64 13.02
CA LEU A 46 8.87 8.75 13.19
C LEU A 46 8.45 8.38 14.63
N CYS A 47 8.93 7.24 15.12
CA CYS A 47 8.73 6.77 16.49
C CYS A 47 9.23 7.79 17.53
N VAL A 48 10.40 8.40 17.33
CA VAL A 48 10.94 9.45 18.21
C VAL A 48 10.06 10.70 18.20
N LEU A 49 9.54 11.10 17.03
CA LEU A 49 8.59 12.20 16.93
C LEU A 49 7.32 11.90 17.74
N LEU A 50 6.81 10.66 17.67
CA LEU A 50 5.66 10.24 18.48
C LEU A 50 5.93 10.34 19.98
N VAL A 51 7.10 9.90 20.45
CA VAL A 51 7.49 10.03 21.87
C VAL A 51 7.54 11.50 22.29
N ALA A 52 8.10 12.37 21.45
CA ALA A 52 8.18 13.79 21.76
C ALA A 52 6.78 14.41 21.91
N ILE A 53 5.84 14.05 21.01
CA ILE A 53 4.45 14.51 21.11
C ILE A 53 3.78 13.91 22.35
N GLN A 54 4.02 12.64 22.68
CA GLN A 54 3.47 11.98 23.87
C GLN A 54 3.94 12.69 25.13
N GLY A 55 5.22 13.06 25.21
CA GLY A 55 5.77 13.81 26.34
C GLY A 55 5.09 15.16 26.54
N VAL A 56 4.75 15.86 25.44
CA VAL A 56 3.99 17.13 25.50
C VAL A 56 2.56 16.89 25.98
N ILE A 57 1.90 15.85 25.48
CA ILE A 57 0.52 15.51 25.88
C ILE A 57 0.46 15.06 27.34
N ASP A 58 1.36 14.19 27.78
CA ASP A 58 1.44 13.73 29.16
C ASP A 58 1.67 14.91 30.12
N HIS A 59 2.48 15.89 29.72
CA HIS A 59 2.68 17.12 30.49
C HIS A 59 1.40 17.96 30.63
N GLU A 60 0.59 18.05 29.57
CA GLU A 60 -0.71 18.74 29.61
C GLU A 60 -1.76 17.96 30.42
N LEU A 61 -1.74 16.62 30.36
CA LEU A 61 -2.65 15.74 31.11
C LEU A 61 -2.30 15.62 32.60
N ASP A 62 -1.07 15.91 33.01
CA ASP A 62 -0.72 15.95 34.43
C ASP A 62 -1.18 17.26 35.13
N ARG A 63 -1.87 18.17 34.42
CA ARG A 63 -2.49 19.37 34.99
C ARG A 63 -3.68 19.04 35.92
N PRO A 64 -4.01 19.93 36.89
CA PRO A 64 -5.02 19.68 37.93
C PRO A 64 -6.40 19.17 37.46
N PRO A 65 -7.00 19.61 36.34
CA PRO A 65 -8.34 19.14 35.96
C PRO A 65 -8.40 17.66 35.54
N PHE A 66 -7.26 17.04 35.19
CA PHE A 66 -7.16 15.67 34.69
C PHE A 66 -6.47 14.71 35.67
N ARG A 67 -6.29 15.15 36.91
CA ARG A 67 -5.68 14.36 37.98
C ARG A 67 -6.68 14.12 39.10
N CYS A 68 -6.62 12.92 39.67
CA CYS A 68 -7.35 12.62 40.90
C CYS A 68 -6.96 13.61 42.01
N GLY A 69 -7.96 14.21 42.65
CA GLY A 69 -7.77 15.13 43.77
C GLY A 69 -7.17 14.42 44.97
N CYS A 70 -6.27 15.11 45.67
CA CYS A 70 -5.57 14.57 46.83
C CYS A 70 -5.71 15.53 48.01
N ALA A 71 -6.02 14.99 49.18
CA ALA A 71 -5.99 15.74 50.42
C ALA A 71 -4.78 15.32 51.25
N CYS A 72 -4.27 16.25 52.06
CA CYS A 72 -3.19 15.97 52.98
C CYS A 72 -3.74 15.34 54.26
N VAL A 73 -3.45 14.06 54.50
CA VAL A 73 -3.91 13.34 55.69
C VAL A 73 -2.98 13.56 56.88
N ARG A 74 -1.68 13.77 56.61
CA ARG A 74 -0.68 14.00 57.67
C ARG A 74 0.23 15.16 57.30
N ARG A 75 0.20 16.23 58.11
CA ARG A 75 1.15 17.36 58.01
C ARG A 75 2.32 17.14 58.96
N ASP A 76 3.50 17.50 58.49
CA ASP A 76 4.73 17.43 59.26
C ASP A 76 4.76 18.58 60.28
N GLY A 77 4.91 18.24 61.57
CA GLY A 77 4.73 19.17 62.69
C GLY A 77 5.79 20.26 62.79
N ARG A 78 6.90 20.17 62.04
CA ARG A 78 8.00 21.16 62.02
C ARG A 78 8.00 22.09 60.81
N THR A 79 7.47 21.66 59.67
CA THR A 79 7.58 22.39 58.38
C THR A 79 6.23 22.78 57.80
N GLY A 80 5.11 22.24 58.33
CA GLY A 80 3.78 22.43 57.78
C GLY A 80 3.56 21.74 56.42
N ALA A 81 4.60 21.09 55.86
CA ALA A 81 4.53 20.38 54.60
C ALA A 81 3.71 19.09 54.73
N CYS A 82 3.08 18.67 53.63
CA CYS A 82 2.31 17.43 53.62
C CYS A 82 3.23 16.21 53.63
N ALA A 83 3.21 15.43 54.71
CA ALA A 83 4.00 14.21 54.87
C ALA A 83 3.35 12.98 54.21
N ALA A 84 2.02 12.94 54.16
CA ALA A 84 1.27 11.91 53.46
C ALA A 84 -0.01 12.49 52.85
N SER A 85 -0.14 12.35 51.53
CA SER A 85 -1.34 12.70 50.77
C SER A 85 -2.11 11.44 50.38
N GLU A 86 -3.42 11.48 50.56
CA GLU A 86 -4.34 10.45 50.10
C GLU A 86 -5.14 11.00 48.94
N CYS A 87 -5.12 10.28 47.81
CA CYS A 87 -5.81 10.66 46.59
C CYS A 87 -7.01 9.75 46.38
N GLY A 88 -8.17 10.33 46.13
CA GLY A 88 -9.40 9.56 45.96
C GLY A 88 -10.54 10.43 45.45
N VAL A 89 -11.61 9.77 44.99
CA VAL A 89 -12.82 10.46 44.51
C VAL A 89 -13.39 11.40 45.57
N GLN A 90 -13.24 11.05 46.85
CA GLN A 90 -13.66 11.83 48.02
C GLN A 90 -13.05 13.24 48.08
N HIS A 91 -11.89 13.44 47.46
CA HIS A 91 -11.14 14.70 47.44
C HIS A 91 -11.06 15.33 46.04
N SER A 92 -11.88 14.83 45.11
CA SER A 92 -11.87 15.19 43.69
C SER A 92 -13.14 15.95 43.31
N THR A 93 -13.05 16.89 42.37
CA THR A 93 -14.24 17.46 41.71
C THR A 93 -14.91 16.44 40.78
N SER A 94 -16.16 16.66 40.35
CA SER A 94 -16.86 15.76 39.39
C SER A 94 -16.01 15.47 38.14
N THR A 95 -15.27 16.47 37.64
CA THR A 95 -14.35 16.31 36.51
C THR A 95 -13.08 15.52 36.84
N GLN A 96 -12.50 15.70 38.03
CA GLN A 96 -11.30 14.99 38.48
C GLN A 96 -11.58 13.54 38.87
N ALA A 97 -12.79 13.26 39.38
CA ALA A 97 -13.21 11.93 39.83
C ALA A 97 -13.14 10.88 38.71
N LEU A 98 -13.32 11.30 37.46
CA LEU A 98 -13.17 10.46 36.27
C LEU A 98 -11.76 9.86 36.12
N SER A 99 -10.75 10.50 36.74
CA SER A 99 -9.34 10.11 36.65
C SER A 99 -8.87 9.29 37.86
N CYS A 100 -9.76 8.99 38.80
CA CYS A 100 -9.44 8.28 40.04
C CYS A 100 -9.65 6.76 39.92
N ALA A 101 -8.74 5.98 40.50
CA ALA A 101 -8.96 4.56 40.72
C ALA A 101 -10.00 4.38 41.84
N VAL A 102 -10.99 3.50 41.62
CA VAL A 102 -11.95 3.16 42.68
C VAL A 102 -12.01 1.65 42.90
N PRO A 103 -11.39 1.15 44.00
CA PRO A 103 -11.25 -0.27 44.25
C PRO A 103 -12.57 -0.97 44.64
N ALA A 104 -13.53 -0.22 45.20
CA ALA A 104 -14.84 -0.73 45.58
C ALA A 104 -15.92 0.24 45.08
N PRO A 105 -16.53 0.00 43.90
CA PRO A 105 -17.55 0.89 43.38
C PRO A 105 -18.82 0.88 44.23
N PRO A 106 -19.42 2.06 44.51
CA PRO A 106 -20.70 2.13 45.19
C PRO A 106 -21.79 1.51 44.32
N ARG A 107 -22.75 0.84 44.94
CA ARG A 107 -23.92 0.34 44.22
C ARG A 107 -24.88 1.51 44.01
N TRP A 108 -25.39 1.65 42.80
CA TRP A 108 -26.38 2.69 42.47
C TRP A 108 -27.74 2.03 42.19
N PRO A 109 -28.86 2.59 42.68
CA PRO A 109 -30.17 2.09 42.28
C PRO A 109 -30.40 2.36 40.79
N ALA A 110 -31.07 1.44 40.11
CA ALA A 110 -31.40 1.63 38.71
C ALA A 110 -32.44 2.76 38.55
N LEU A 111 -32.05 3.87 37.92
CA LEU A 111 -32.91 5.01 37.64
C LEU A 111 -33.72 4.83 36.35
N VAL A 112 -34.82 5.56 36.20
CA VAL A 112 -35.52 5.76 34.93
C VAL A 112 -35.16 7.12 34.31
N GLN A 113 -35.01 7.19 32.99
CA GLN A 113 -34.88 8.46 32.27
C GLN A 113 -36.23 9.18 32.23
N VAL A 114 -36.38 10.25 33.00
CA VAL A 114 -37.63 11.03 33.08
C VAL A 114 -37.53 12.25 32.17
N PRO A 115 -38.57 12.55 31.36
CA PRO A 115 -38.60 13.80 30.60
C PRO A 115 -38.58 15.03 31.51
N ASP A 116 -37.89 16.08 31.06
CA ASP A 116 -37.91 17.38 31.72
C ASP A 116 -39.35 17.91 31.85
N GLU A 117 -39.65 18.68 32.90
CA GLU A 117 -40.99 19.20 33.17
C GLU A 117 -41.59 19.96 31.98
N ARG A 118 -40.76 20.67 31.22
CA ARG A 118 -41.16 21.44 30.03
C ARG A 118 -41.43 20.56 28.80
N ASP A 119 -40.90 19.35 28.82
CA ASP A 119 -40.91 18.42 27.70
C ASP A 119 -41.95 17.31 27.87
N ARG A 120 -42.64 17.21 29.02
CA ARG A 120 -43.65 16.18 29.31
C ARG A 120 -44.87 16.28 28.38
N ALA A 121 -45.32 15.13 27.88
CA ALA A 121 -46.51 15.06 27.02
C ALA A 121 -47.80 15.50 27.76
N PRO A 122 -48.74 16.17 27.05
CA PRO A 122 -50.06 16.46 27.60
C PRO A 122 -50.82 15.18 27.91
N THR A 123 -51.56 15.16 29.01
CA THR A 123 -52.31 14.00 29.51
C THR A 123 -53.78 14.36 29.70
N PRO A 124 -54.68 13.37 29.88
CA PRO A 124 -56.08 13.66 30.20
C PRO A 124 -56.26 14.50 31.47
N VAL A 125 -55.31 14.43 32.40
CA VAL A 125 -55.29 15.20 33.66
C VAL A 125 -54.76 16.62 33.43
N HIS A 126 -53.82 16.79 32.50
CA HIS A 126 -53.24 18.08 32.10
C HIS A 126 -53.24 18.20 30.57
N PRO A 127 -54.34 18.69 29.98
CA PRO A 127 -54.51 18.74 28.52
C PRO A 127 -53.65 19.82 27.84
N ALA A 128 -53.17 20.82 28.59
CA ALA A 128 -52.25 21.85 28.12
C ALA A 128 -50.78 21.42 28.28
N ARG A 129 -49.87 22.05 27.52
CA ARG A 129 -48.43 21.83 27.68
C ARG A 129 -47.97 22.34 29.04
N CYS A 130 -47.24 21.49 29.75
CA CYS A 130 -46.53 21.84 30.96
C CYS A 130 -45.46 22.89 30.67
N GLY A 131 -45.56 24.08 31.28
CA GLY A 131 -44.56 25.13 31.14
C GLY A 131 -44.87 26.27 30.16
N GLY A 132 -46.14 26.62 29.95
CA GLY A 132 -46.53 27.79 29.15
C GLY A 132 -47.50 28.72 29.87
N GLY A 133 -46.98 29.73 30.56
CA GLY A 133 -47.74 30.90 31.04
C GLY A 133 -48.00 30.88 32.55
N GLY A 134 -47.50 31.90 33.25
CA GLY A 134 -47.76 32.13 34.67
C GLY A 134 -49.26 32.29 34.93
N GLY A 135 -49.82 31.39 35.71
CA GLY A 135 -51.22 31.44 36.12
C GLY A 135 -51.86 30.04 36.18
N ALA A 136 -52.08 29.58 37.41
CA ALA A 136 -52.87 28.42 37.84
C ALA A 136 -52.15 27.06 38.00
N SER A 137 -52.04 26.68 39.28
CA SER A 137 -51.72 25.38 39.88
C SER A 137 -50.23 24.98 39.95
N GLU A 138 -49.66 25.09 41.16
CA GLU A 138 -48.37 24.55 41.61
C GLU A 138 -48.32 23.01 41.63
N ALA A 139 -49.13 22.31 40.82
CA ALA A 139 -49.12 20.86 40.76
C ALA A 139 -48.04 20.36 39.78
N PRO A 140 -47.15 19.44 40.18
CA PRO A 140 -46.13 18.90 39.30
C PRO A 140 -46.77 18.09 38.16
N CYS A 141 -46.39 18.40 36.91
CA CYS A 141 -46.94 17.75 35.73
C CYS A 141 -46.71 16.24 35.72
N PRO A 142 -47.73 15.42 35.40
CA PRO A 142 -47.60 13.97 35.43
C PRO A 142 -46.69 13.44 34.32
N VAL A 143 -46.07 12.29 34.58
CA VAL A 143 -45.27 11.53 33.63
C VAL A 143 -46.10 10.38 33.10
N ALA A 144 -46.25 10.29 31.78
CA ALA A 144 -47.08 9.27 31.13
C ALA A 144 -46.25 8.13 30.52
N ALA A 145 -46.64 6.89 30.81
CA ALA A 145 -46.18 5.69 30.13
C ALA A 145 -47.29 5.16 29.20
N LEU A 146 -46.92 4.73 28.00
CA LEU A 146 -47.86 4.16 27.03
C LEU A 146 -47.94 2.65 27.23
N ILE A 147 -49.15 2.08 27.20
CA ILE A 147 -49.37 0.64 27.37
C ILE A 147 -50.26 0.08 26.26
N THR A 148 -49.96 -1.13 25.81
CA THR A 148 -50.82 -1.92 24.91
C THR A 148 -50.63 -3.41 25.23
N GLY A 149 -51.47 -4.27 24.66
CA GLY A 149 -51.36 -5.71 24.84
C GLY A 149 -52.58 -6.48 24.34
N GLN A 150 -52.48 -7.80 24.23
CA GLN A 150 -53.55 -8.64 23.69
C GLN A 150 -54.81 -8.63 24.57
N ASN A 151 -54.63 -8.66 25.89
CA ASN A 151 -55.72 -8.54 26.87
C ASN A 151 -55.68 -7.17 27.53
N ARG A 152 -56.64 -6.31 27.16
CA ARG A 152 -56.73 -4.94 27.65
C ARG A 152 -56.88 -4.86 29.18
N ARG A 153 -57.77 -5.64 29.79
CA ARG A 153 -58.00 -5.59 31.24
C ARG A 153 -56.77 -6.01 32.03
N LEU A 154 -56.09 -7.07 31.57
CA LEU A 154 -54.85 -7.54 32.18
C LEU A 154 -53.74 -6.50 32.05
N SER A 155 -53.55 -5.96 30.84
CA SER A 155 -52.50 -4.98 30.55
C SER A 155 -52.72 -3.64 31.27
N GLU A 156 -53.96 -3.18 31.38
CA GLU A 156 -54.32 -2.00 32.19
C GLU A 156 -54.10 -2.27 33.69
N GLY A 157 -54.36 -3.50 34.16
CA GLY A 157 -54.05 -3.94 35.52
C GLY A 157 -52.54 -3.95 35.82
N LEU A 158 -51.74 -4.50 34.90
CA LEU A 158 -50.27 -4.49 34.98
C LEU A 158 -49.71 -3.06 34.87
N GLY A 159 -50.29 -2.24 34.01
CA GLY A 159 -49.95 -0.83 33.86
C GLY A 159 -50.13 -0.04 35.15
N ARG A 160 -51.25 -0.23 35.86
CA ARG A 160 -51.47 0.39 37.18
C ARG A 160 -50.43 -0.03 38.21
N GLY A 161 -49.86 -1.21 38.08
CA GLY A 161 -48.79 -1.69 38.96
C GLY A 161 -47.44 -1.02 38.70
N LEU A 162 -47.21 -0.40 37.53
CA LEU A 162 -45.88 0.13 37.15
C LEU A 162 -45.40 1.23 38.11
N PHE A 163 -46.34 1.96 38.73
CA PHE A 163 -46.07 3.01 39.70
C PHE A 163 -46.68 2.61 41.05
N PRO A 164 -45.91 1.95 41.94
CA PRO A 164 -46.40 1.55 43.25
C PRO A 164 -46.66 2.77 44.15
N ASP A 165 -47.59 2.62 45.09
CA ASP A 165 -47.80 3.59 46.17
C ASP A 165 -46.69 3.42 47.22
N VAL A 166 -46.12 4.53 47.69
CA VAL A 166 -45.04 4.51 48.70
C VAL A 166 -45.66 4.68 50.09
N PRO A 167 -45.26 3.87 51.10
CA PRO A 167 -45.75 4.02 52.47
C PRO A 167 -45.44 5.42 53.02
N ALA A 168 -46.38 6.02 53.76
CA ALA A 168 -46.22 7.36 54.37
C ALA A 168 -45.06 7.44 55.39
N SER A 169 -44.52 6.29 55.83
CA SER A 169 -43.36 6.18 56.71
C SER A 169 -42.01 6.15 55.97
N CYS A 170 -41.98 6.33 54.65
CA CYS A 170 -40.74 6.37 53.88
C CYS A 170 -40.07 7.73 54.06
N ASP A 171 -39.46 7.93 55.22
CA ASP A 171 -38.63 9.09 55.49
C ASP A 171 -37.28 8.83 54.81
N LEU A 172 -37.01 9.47 53.67
CA LEU A 172 -35.69 9.45 53.01
C LEU A 172 -34.65 10.24 53.82
N SER A 173 -34.81 10.33 55.14
CA SER A 173 -33.87 10.98 56.04
C SER A 173 -32.62 10.09 56.16
N VAL A 174 -31.62 10.40 55.34
CA VAL A 174 -30.29 9.78 55.36
C VAL A 174 -29.52 10.26 56.60
N ALA A 175 -30.06 9.99 57.79
CA ALA A 175 -29.43 10.35 59.05
C ALA A 175 -28.65 9.15 59.62
N ASN A 176 -27.33 9.15 59.38
CA ASN A 176 -26.31 8.49 60.20
C ASN A 176 -26.44 6.98 60.48
N SER A 177 -26.86 6.17 59.50
CA SER A 177 -26.71 4.71 59.60
C SER A 177 -25.56 4.23 58.70
N LYS A 178 -24.55 3.59 59.30
CA LYS A 178 -23.42 2.90 58.63
C LYS A 178 -23.86 1.69 57.78
N ASN A 179 -25.12 1.57 57.39
CA ASN A 179 -25.67 0.39 56.71
C ASN A 179 -26.33 0.73 55.37
N SER A 180 -26.28 -0.25 54.47
CA SER A 180 -26.86 -0.37 53.12
C SER A 180 -28.40 -0.22 53.02
N CYS A 181 -29.05 0.48 53.95
CA CYS A 181 -30.51 0.58 54.07
C CYS A 181 -31.14 1.41 52.95
N TYR A 182 -30.45 2.47 52.50
CA TYR A 182 -30.94 3.36 51.44
C TYR A 182 -31.15 2.64 50.10
N LEU A 183 -30.31 1.65 49.76
CA LEU A 183 -30.46 0.87 48.52
C LEU A 183 -31.72 0.00 48.55
N ASN A 184 -32.02 -0.57 49.70
CA ASN A 184 -33.24 -1.34 49.90
C ASN A 184 -34.47 -0.45 49.71
N GLU A 185 -34.49 0.74 50.30
CA GLU A 185 -35.60 1.70 50.17
C GLU A 185 -35.75 2.20 48.72
N LEU A 186 -34.67 2.65 48.09
CA LEU A 186 -34.68 3.13 46.70
C LEU A 186 -35.05 2.04 45.69
N SER A 187 -34.82 0.76 46.01
CA SER A 187 -35.20 -0.36 45.14
C SER A 187 -36.73 -0.58 45.09
N THR A 188 -37.44 -0.25 46.17
CA THR A 188 -38.89 -0.44 46.34
C THR A 188 -39.73 0.66 45.68
N ILE A 189 -39.17 1.87 45.58
CA ILE A 189 -39.81 3.02 44.90
C ILE A 189 -39.37 3.08 43.43
N VAL A 190 -39.96 3.95 42.60
CA VAL A 190 -39.50 4.17 41.20
C VAL A 190 -38.71 5.48 41.12
N PRO A 191 -37.38 5.45 41.29
CA PRO A 191 -36.56 6.64 41.16
C PRO A 191 -36.25 6.93 39.68
N GLY A 192 -36.21 8.20 39.34
CA GLY A 192 -35.88 8.67 38.00
C GLY A 192 -35.22 10.05 38.02
N THR A 193 -34.69 10.47 36.89
CA THR A 193 -34.02 11.78 36.76
C THR A 193 -34.08 12.24 35.30
N SER A 194 -34.06 13.55 35.08
CA SER A 194 -34.00 14.16 33.74
C SER A 194 -32.57 14.39 33.23
N THR A 195 -31.56 14.17 34.07
CA THR A 195 -30.14 14.29 33.68
C THR A 195 -29.80 13.39 32.50
N LEU A 196 -28.87 13.83 31.64
CA LEU A 196 -28.38 13.02 30.53
C LEU A 196 -27.56 11.84 31.05
N PRO A 197 -27.70 10.64 30.45
CA PRO A 197 -26.85 9.51 30.82
C PRO A 197 -25.39 9.77 30.44
N ALA A 198 -24.46 9.26 31.24
CA ALA A 198 -23.03 9.31 30.98
C ALA A 198 -22.50 8.05 30.27
N HIS A 199 -21.33 8.19 29.65
CA HIS A 199 -20.55 7.09 29.06
C HIS A 199 -19.74 6.34 30.12
N VAL A 200 -19.49 6.98 31.28
CA VAL A 200 -18.86 6.33 32.44
C VAL A 200 -19.90 5.72 33.36
N LEU A 201 -19.47 4.65 34.02
CA LEU A 201 -20.36 3.73 34.73
C LEU A 201 -20.21 3.81 36.24
N PHE A 202 -19.25 4.60 36.69
CA PHE A 202 -18.86 4.68 38.09
C PHE A 202 -19.65 5.73 38.88
N ILE A 203 -19.93 6.88 38.27
CA ILE A 203 -20.77 7.95 38.82
C ILE A 203 -22.05 8.03 38.00
N GLU A 204 -23.20 7.93 38.67
CA GLU A 204 -24.49 8.13 38.04
C GLU A 204 -24.84 9.63 38.06
N PRO A 205 -24.98 10.31 36.89
CA PRO A 205 -25.22 11.76 36.84
C PRO A 205 -26.47 12.23 37.58
N GLY A 206 -27.44 11.34 37.78
CA GLY A 206 -28.65 11.61 38.56
C GLY A 206 -28.43 11.76 40.07
N PHE A 207 -27.20 11.54 40.54
CA PHE A 207 -26.80 11.63 41.94
C PHE A 207 -25.75 12.73 42.18
N GLU A 208 -25.44 13.57 41.18
CA GLU A 208 -24.54 14.71 41.35
C GLU A 208 -25.17 15.80 42.25
N PRO A 209 -24.35 16.60 42.97
CA PRO A 209 -24.86 17.69 43.81
C PRO A 209 -25.73 18.67 43.00
N ASN A 210 -26.87 19.06 43.56
CA ASN A 210 -27.90 19.92 42.96
C ASN A 210 -28.69 19.29 41.80
N SER A 211 -28.58 17.99 41.57
CA SER A 211 -29.47 17.29 40.62
C SER A 211 -30.83 16.97 41.24
N THR A 212 -31.85 16.90 40.39
CA THR A 212 -33.22 16.56 40.81
C THR A 212 -33.48 15.07 40.63
N MET A 213 -33.91 14.42 41.70
CA MET A 213 -34.42 13.05 41.69
C MET A 213 -35.95 13.07 41.71
N TYR A 214 -36.57 12.44 40.74
CA TYR A 214 -38.02 12.25 40.67
C TYR A 214 -38.40 10.90 41.26
N VAL A 215 -39.35 10.89 42.19
CA VAL A 215 -39.99 9.66 42.67
C VAL A 215 -41.34 9.54 42.00
N ILE A 216 -41.49 8.53 41.13
CA ILE A 216 -42.71 8.36 40.34
C ILE A 216 -43.71 7.49 41.09
N GLN A 217 -44.87 8.05 41.41
CA GLN A 217 -45.93 7.39 42.18
C GLN A 217 -47.30 7.60 41.53
N LYS A 218 -48.27 6.75 41.84
CA LYS A 218 -49.64 6.88 41.31
C LYS A 218 -50.36 8.14 41.82
N LYS A 219 -50.10 8.54 43.06
CA LYS A 219 -50.54 9.79 43.68
C LYS A 219 -49.41 10.33 44.53
N CYS A 220 -49.11 11.62 44.38
CA CYS A 220 -48.10 12.26 45.21
C CYS A 220 -48.66 12.61 46.58
N ILE A 221 -47.88 12.29 47.60
CA ILE A 221 -48.21 12.52 49.02
C ILE A 221 -47.44 13.75 49.56
N TRP A 222 -46.37 14.16 48.89
CA TRP A 222 -45.46 15.24 49.28
C TRP A 222 -44.90 15.95 48.03
N ASP A 223 -44.50 17.22 48.17
CA ASP A 223 -44.11 18.08 47.04
C ASP A 223 -42.60 18.04 46.71
N SER A 224 -41.74 18.61 47.55
CA SER A 224 -40.29 18.55 47.38
C SER A 224 -39.55 18.63 48.71
N HIS A 225 -38.44 17.92 48.84
CA HIS A 225 -37.55 18.03 49.99
C HIS A 225 -36.10 17.77 49.59
N ASN A 226 -35.19 18.52 50.23
CA ASN A 226 -33.76 18.38 50.01
C ASN A 226 -33.20 17.29 50.91
N ILE A 227 -32.43 16.39 50.31
CA ILE A 227 -31.70 15.34 51.04
C ILE A 227 -30.21 15.60 50.89
N SER A 228 -29.54 15.72 52.03
CA SER A 228 -28.09 15.76 52.12
C SER A 228 -27.59 14.56 52.91
N GLY A 229 -26.55 13.90 52.41
CA GLY A 229 -26.00 12.72 53.05
C GLY A 229 -24.74 12.21 52.38
N ASN A 230 -24.02 11.31 53.05
CA ASN A 230 -22.88 10.61 52.48
C ASN A 230 -23.31 9.21 52.04
N PHE A 231 -23.29 8.96 50.73
CA PHE A 231 -23.56 7.63 50.16
C PHE A 231 -22.21 6.98 49.83
N ASP A 232 -21.84 5.90 50.51
CA ASP A 232 -20.59 5.17 50.30
C ASP A 232 -19.36 6.09 50.12
N ALA A 233 -19.21 7.06 51.04
CA ALA A 233 -18.15 8.08 51.09
C ALA A 233 -18.19 9.21 50.04
N MET A 234 -19.30 9.39 49.31
CA MET A 234 -19.54 10.58 48.46
C MET A 234 -20.57 11.51 49.10
N PRO A 235 -20.28 12.82 49.26
CA PRO A 235 -21.26 13.80 49.70
C PRO A 235 -22.25 14.09 48.57
N ILE A 236 -23.53 13.87 48.83
CA ILE A 236 -24.62 14.06 47.87
C ILE A 236 -25.61 15.06 48.45
N GLN A 237 -26.04 16.00 47.62
CA GLN A 237 -27.11 16.95 47.91
C GLN A 237 -28.10 16.92 46.75
N LEU A 238 -29.29 16.37 46.99
CA LEU A 238 -30.33 16.15 45.97
C LEU A 238 -31.61 16.87 46.34
N ASP A 239 -32.26 17.41 45.31
CA ASP A 239 -33.63 17.88 45.39
C ASP A 239 -34.55 16.73 44.96
N VAL A 240 -35.29 16.15 45.90
CA VAL A 240 -36.19 15.04 45.60
C VAL A 240 -37.60 15.59 45.44
N LYS A 241 -38.26 15.22 44.34
CA LYS A 241 -39.62 15.65 43.99
C LYS A 241 -40.51 14.46 43.69
N CYS A 242 -41.74 14.47 44.19
CA CYS A 242 -42.72 13.48 43.75
C CYS A 242 -43.32 13.87 42.40
N VAL A 243 -43.49 12.89 41.51
CA VAL A 243 -44.19 13.08 40.23
C VAL A 243 -45.25 12.01 40.03
N GLN A 244 -46.43 12.44 39.61
CA GLN A 244 -47.53 11.52 39.33
C GLN A 244 -47.26 10.71 38.05
N GLY A 245 -47.22 9.38 38.16
CA GLY A 245 -47.13 8.44 37.04
C GLY A 245 -48.50 8.04 36.50
N LEU A 246 -48.72 8.24 35.21
CA LEU A 246 -49.96 7.86 34.52
C LEU A 246 -49.69 6.79 33.46
N THR A 247 -50.63 5.88 33.26
CA THR A 247 -50.59 4.91 32.17
C THR A 247 -51.67 5.18 31.14
N LEU A 248 -51.29 5.32 29.87
CA LEU A 248 -52.19 5.62 28.76
C LEU A 248 -52.32 4.42 27.82
N TRP A 249 -53.55 3.99 27.57
CA TRP A 249 -53.84 2.88 26.68
C TRP A 249 -53.64 3.25 25.19
N CYS A 250 -52.95 2.40 24.45
CA CYS A 250 -52.74 2.49 23.00
C CYS A 250 -53.36 1.27 22.29
N GLN A 251 -53.88 1.49 21.08
CA GLN A 251 -54.54 0.43 20.30
C GLN A 251 -53.59 -0.68 19.84
N ASN A 252 -52.34 -0.32 19.49
CA ASN A 252 -51.31 -1.27 19.06
C ASN A 252 -49.90 -0.69 19.31
N SER A 253 -48.87 -1.54 19.14
CA SER A 253 -47.46 -1.16 19.31
C SER A 253 -46.98 -0.12 18.28
N SER A 254 -47.55 -0.11 17.07
CA SER A 254 -47.22 0.88 16.04
C SER A 254 -47.59 2.31 16.48
N VAL A 255 -48.68 2.46 17.25
CA VAL A 255 -49.10 3.75 17.82
C VAL A 255 -48.14 4.17 18.92
N ILE A 256 -47.70 3.25 19.78
CA ILE A 256 -46.67 3.52 20.80
C ILE A 256 -45.39 4.04 20.15
N SER A 257 -44.85 3.33 19.16
CA SER A 257 -43.63 3.73 18.45
C SER A 257 -43.77 5.11 17.79
N ARG A 258 -44.91 5.35 17.12
CA ARG A 258 -45.20 6.65 16.49
C ARG A 258 -45.30 7.79 17.49
N LEU A 259 -45.95 7.57 18.64
CA LEU A 259 -46.12 8.58 19.68
C LEU A 259 -44.80 8.90 20.39
N LEU A 260 -43.99 7.88 20.69
CA LEU A 260 -42.64 8.07 21.24
C LEU A 260 -41.74 8.85 20.26
N PHE A 261 -41.77 8.49 18.97
CA PHE A 261 -40.98 9.16 17.94
C PHE A 261 -41.41 10.61 17.72
N LYS A 262 -42.72 10.88 17.57
CA LYS A 262 -43.25 12.25 17.39
C LYS A 262 -43.14 13.12 18.64
N GLY A 263 -43.21 12.49 19.81
CA GLY A 263 -43.05 13.16 21.09
C GLY A 263 -41.63 13.66 21.32
N TYR A 264 -40.65 12.99 20.72
CA TYR A 264 -39.26 13.40 20.83
C TYR A 264 -38.91 14.61 19.95
N LYS A 265 -38.13 15.55 20.50
CA LYS A 265 -37.72 16.79 19.83
C LYS A 265 -37.03 16.57 18.48
N GLY A 266 -36.23 15.51 18.34
CA GLY A 266 -35.51 15.16 17.11
C GLY A 266 -36.36 14.44 16.06
N GLY A 267 -37.48 13.81 16.45
CA GLY A 267 -38.35 13.05 15.54
C GLY A 267 -39.45 13.90 14.89
N ASN A 268 -39.59 15.17 15.28
CA ASN A 268 -40.62 16.07 14.76
C ASN A 268 -40.02 17.24 13.96
N LYS A 269 -40.55 17.50 12.75
CA LYS A 269 -40.17 18.63 11.89
C LYS A 269 -40.24 20.00 12.59
N ARG A 270 -41.12 20.14 13.60
CA ARG A 270 -41.32 21.39 14.36
C ARG A 270 -40.35 21.56 15.55
N ARG A 271 -39.46 20.59 15.84
CA ARG A 271 -38.53 20.59 16.99
C ARG A 271 -39.19 20.90 18.35
N THR A 272 -40.43 20.47 18.53
CA THR A 272 -41.17 20.60 19.80
C THR A 272 -41.19 19.25 20.52
N SER A 273 -40.88 19.25 21.81
CA SER A 273 -40.89 18.12 22.72
C SER A 273 -42.28 17.93 23.35
N ASN A 274 -42.75 16.68 23.34
CA ASN A 274 -43.95 16.15 24.00
C ASN A 274 -43.65 14.69 24.37
N GLU A 275 -42.66 14.48 25.22
CA GLU A 275 -42.02 13.21 25.52
C GLU A 275 -42.84 12.37 26.50
N TYR A 276 -42.90 11.07 26.22
CA TYR A 276 -43.44 10.05 27.12
C TYR A 276 -42.29 9.30 27.78
N LEU A 277 -42.53 8.72 28.96
CA LEU A 277 -41.52 8.00 29.74
C LEU A 277 -40.97 6.78 29.00
N ALA A 278 -41.88 5.89 28.61
CA ALA A 278 -41.61 4.65 27.91
C ALA A 278 -42.93 4.08 27.36
N GLY A 279 -42.82 3.12 26.45
CA GLY A 279 -43.94 2.32 25.95
C GLY A 279 -43.79 0.85 26.34
N TYR A 280 -44.88 0.22 26.74
CA TYR A 280 -44.95 -1.20 27.10
C TYR A 280 -45.98 -1.91 26.23
N ASP A 281 -45.57 -3.00 25.60
CA ASP A 281 -46.46 -3.91 24.87
C ASP A 281 -46.42 -5.29 25.52
N PHE A 282 -47.51 -5.62 26.22
CA PHE A 282 -47.71 -6.89 26.91
C PHE A 282 -48.33 -7.91 25.94
N LEU A 283 -47.49 -8.65 25.23
CA LEU A 283 -47.90 -9.58 24.18
C LEU A 283 -48.53 -10.86 24.74
N ASP A 284 -47.71 -11.79 25.24
CA ASP A 284 -48.16 -13.04 25.89
C ASP A 284 -47.78 -12.97 27.37
N THR A 285 -48.79 -12.84 28.22
CA THR A 285 -48.65 -12.74 29.69
C THR A 285 -49.52 -13.82 30.33
N SER A 286 -49.08 -15.08 30.19
CA SER A 286 -49.72 -16.27 30.75
C SER A 286 -48.92 -16.80 31.94
N LYS A 287 -49.54 -17.56 32.88
CA LYS A 287 -48.89 -18.06 34.10
C LYS A 287 -47.49 -18.69 33.93
N ARG A 288 -47.12 -19.14 32.71
CA ARG A 288 -45.83 -19.73 32.35
C ARG A 288 -44.94 -18.89 31.42
N ARG A 289 -45.46 -17.85 30.75
CA ARG A 289 -44.70 -17.01 29.80
C ARG A 289 -44.95 -15.53 30.05
N PHE A 290 -43.88 -14.76 30.12
CA PHE A 290 -43.89 -13.30 30.22
C PHE A 290 -43.15 -12.71 29.02
N HIS A 291 -43.90 -12.27 28.01
CA HIS A 291 -43.37 -11.65 26.81
C HIS A 291 -43.81 -10.19 26.77
N VAL A 292 -42.84 -9.28 26.92
CA VAL A 292 -43.05 -7.83 26.92
C VAL A 292 -42.04 -7.15 26.00
N TYR A 293 -42.52 -6.21 25.19
CA TYR A 293 -41.66 -5.25 24.50
C TYR A 293 -41.67 -3.92 25.24
N VAL A 294 -40.48 -3.41 25.55
CA VAL A 294 -40.29 -2.09 26.15
C VAL A 294 -39.67 -1.17 25.11
N SER A 295 -40.41 -0.15 24.70
CA SER A 295 -39.96 0.90 23.79
C SER A 295 -39.51 2.11 24.60
N TYR A 296 -38.32 2.62 24.31
CA TYR A 296 -37.72 3.77 24.96
C TYR A 296 -37.08 4.69 23.91
N ASN A 297 -36.70 5.89 24.33
CA ASN A 297 -36.04 6.85 23.45
C ASN A 297 -34.52 6.58 23.40
N SER A 298 -34.01 6.21 22.22
CA SER A 298 -32.59 5.91 22.02
C SER A 298 -31.72 7.13 21.69
N THR A 299 -32.27 8.33 21.50
CA THR A 299 -31.43 9.49 21.13
C THR A 299 -30.44 9.91 22.22
N PHE A 300 -30.68 9.51 23.47
CA PHE A 300 -29.72 9.67 24.55
C PHE A 300 -28.44 8.82 24.38
N SER A 301 -28.41 7.89 23.42
CA SER A 301 -27.31 6.94 23.17
C SER A 301 -26.06 7.58 22.53
N ARG A 302 -26.16 8.83 22.02
CA ARG A 302 -25.08 9.57 21.30
C ARG A 302 -24.24 8.68 20.37
N ASP A 303 -24.90 7.81 19.61
CA ASP A 303 -24.24 6.84 18.74
C ASP A 303 -23.84 7.51 17.42
N ASN A 304 -22.69 8.20 17.44
CA ASN A 304 -22.11 8.85 16.26
C ASN A 304 -20.87 8.09 15.73
N GLY A 305 -20.63 6.85 16.17
CA GLY A 305 -19.47 6.02 15.78
C GLY A 305 -18.10 6.49 16.32
N HIS A 306 -17.97 7.72 16.82
CA HIS A 306 -16.68 8.28 17.26
C HIS A 306 -16.55 8.45 18.79
N HIS A 307 -17.55 8.04 19.57
CA HIS A 307 -17.58 8.22 21.02
C HIS A 307 -18.03 6.93 21.72
N PRO A 308 -17.50 6.62 22.93
CA PRO A 308 -17.94 5.46 23.70
C PRO A 308 -19.45 5.55 23.99
N MET A 309 -20.17 4.44 23.75
CA MET A 309 -21.63 4.36 23.90
C MET A 309 -22.08 4.85 25.29
N THR A 310 -23.09 5.73 25.33
CA THR A 310 -23.69 6.13 26.61
C THR A 310 -24.61 5.04 27.13
N ILE A 311 -24.59 4.82 28.44
CA ILE A 311 -25.32 3.69 29.02
C ILE A 311 -26.70 4.12 29.45
N LEU A 312 -27.68 3.63 28.69
CA LEU A 312 -29.07 3.98 28.82
C LEU A 312 -29.71 3.31 30.03
N ARG A 313 -30.69 4.01 30.62
CA ARG A 313 -31.42 3.61 31.83
C ARG A 313 -32.58 2.62 31.55
N VAL A 314 -32.31 1.58 30.74
CA VAL A 314 -33.33 0.62 30.27
C VAL A 314 -33.65 -0.46 31.31
N ALA A 315 -32.65 -0.87 32.10
CA ALA A 315 -32.79 -1.97 33.08
C ALA A 315 -33.95 -1.74 34.07
N ARG A 316 -34.16 -0.49 34.51
CA ARG A 316 -35.26 -0.16 35.44
C ARG A 316 -36.64 -0.32 34.79
N LEU A 317 -36.79 0.05 33.52
CA LEU A 317 -38.06 -0.10 32.78
C LEU A 317 -38.48 -1.57 32.70
N VAL A 318 -37.53 -2.46 32.40
CA VAL A 318 -37.78 -3.91 32.35
C VAL A 318 -38.08 -4.47 33.75
N ASN A 319 -37.36 -4.00 34.77
CA ASN A 319 -37.62 -4.42 36.16
C ASN A 319 -39.03 -4.03 36.62
N MET A 320 -39.50 -2.83 36.28
CA MET A 320 -40.86 -2.39 36.61
C MET A 320 -41.91 -3.32 36.00
N ALA A 321 -41.80 -3.65 34.70
CA ALA A 321 -42.73 -4.57 34.05
C ALA A 321 -42.68 -6.00 34.63
N SER A 322 -41.49 -6.47 34.99
CA SER A 322 -41.30 -7.81 35.56
C SER A 322 -41.82 -7.91 36.99
N ALA A 323 -41.58 -6.89 37.81
CA ALA A 323 -42.05 -6.82 39.20
C ALA A 323 -43.58 -6.76 39.27
N THR A 324 -44.24 -5.98 38.41
CA THR A 324 -45.71 -5.91 38.38
C THR A 324 -46.34 -7.22 37.97
N TYR A 325 -45.75 -7.90 37.00
CA TYR A 325 -46.18 -9.21 36.57
C TYR A 325 -46.07 -10.26 37.69
N LEU A 326 -44.96 -10.26 38.43
CA LEU A 326 -44.77 -11.16 39.57
C LEU A 326 -45.75 -10.88 40.71
N LYS A 327 -45.99 -9.60 41.03
CA LYS A 327 -47.02 -9.19 42.01
C LYS A 327 -48.41 -9.66 41.59
N PHE A 328 -48.74 -9.54 40.30
CA PHE A 328 -50.01 -10.01 39.76
C PHE A 328 -50.15 -11.54 39.86
N LEU A 329 -49.09 -12.31 39.60
CA LEU A 329 -49.14 -13.77 39.61
C LEU A 329 -49.08 -14.42 40.99
N ARG A 330 -48.22 -13.91 41.89
CA ARG A 330 -47.91 -14.55 43.18
C ARG A 330 -48.44 -13.79 44.39
N GLY A 331 -49.06 -12.62 44.18
CA GLY A 331 -49.59 -11.76 45.23
C GLY A 331 -48.63 -10.62 45.60
N PRO A 332 -49.11 -9.66 46.43
CA PRO A 332 -48.43 -8.38 46.68
C PRO A 332 -47.10 -8.49 47.41
N ASN A 333 -46.84 -9.60 48.10
CA ASN A 333 -45.63 -9.82 48.91
C ASN A 333 -44.40 -10.23 48.10
N VAL A 334 -44.56 -10.49 46.79
CA VAL A 334 -43.45 -10.92 45.91
C VAL A 334 -42.98 -9.75 45.07
N GLU A 335 -41.73 -9.35 45.28
CA GLU A 335 -41.09 -8.25 44.54
C GLU A 335 -39.77 -8.69 43.92
N MET A 336 -39.49 -8.19 42.70
CA MET A 336 -38.18 -8.33 42.08
C MET A 336 -37.35 -7.07 42.40
N ARG A 337 -36.35 -7.25 43.26
CA ARG A 337 -35.39 -6.20 43.61
C ARG A 337 -34.23 -6.22 42.64
N LEU A 338 -33.94 -5.07 42.04
CA LEU A 338 -32.77 -4.89 41.16
C LEU A 338 -31.74 -4.00 41.88
N GLU A 339 -30.80 -4.64 42.57
CA GLU A 339 -29.56 -4.00 43.00
C GLU A 339 -28.60 -3.99 41.81
N TYR A 340 -28.33 -2.82 41.26
CA TYR A 340 -27.65 -2.69 39.98
C TYR A 340 -26.18 -2.29 40.15
N LEU A 341 -25.28 -3.08 39.59
CA LEU A 341 -23.93 -2.66 39.26
C LEU A 341 -23.94 -2.25 37.79
N LYS A 342 -23.64 -0.98 37.53
CA LYS A 342 -23.74 -0.40 36.19
C LYS A 342 -22.74 -1.04 35.21
N GLU A 343 -21.63 -1.59 35.70
CA GLU A 343 -20.56 -2.21 34.91
C GLU A 343 -19.84 -3.37 35.63
N MET A 344 -19.12 -4.20 34.87
CA MET A 344 -18.19 -5.21 35.34
C MET A 344 -16.91 -4.60 35.97
N PRO A 345 -16.26 -5.26 36.95
CA PRO A 345 -14.99 -4.79 37.50
C PRO A 345 -13.92 -4.63 36.41
N LYS A 346 -13.28 -3.47 36.37
CA LYS A 346 -12.14 -3.17 35.48
C LYS A 346 -10.92 -2.80 36.31
N THR A 347 -9.74 -3.04 35.76
CA THR A 347 -8.48 -2.56 36.35
C THR A 347 -8.44 -1.04 36.33
N ALA A 348 -7.84 -0.41 37.34
CA ALA A 348 -7.68 1.05 37.35
C ALA A 348 -6.86 1.51 36.13
N ILE A 349 -7.39 2.46 35.37
CA ILE A 349 -6.73 3.03 34.18
C ILE A 349 -6.39 4.49 34.50
N LYS A 350 -5.11 4.86 34.42
CA LYS A 350 -4.74 6.28 34.41
C LYS A 350 -5.17 6.84 33.05
N ILE A 351 -5.93 7.93 33.02
CA ILE A 351 -6.23 8.63 31.77
C ILE A 351 -4.90 9.11 31.18
N ARG A 352 -4.40 8.36 30.21
CA ARG A 352 -3.31 8.74 29.33
C ARG A 352 -3.91 8.73 27.94
N LEU A 353 -3.86 9.87 27.25
CA LEU A 353 -4.12 9.87 25.82
C LEU A 353 -2.97 9.09 25.19
N ASP A 354 -3.24 7.85 24.81
CA ASP A 354 -2.23 7.09 24.09
C ASP A 354 -2.18 7.61 22.66
N LEU A 355 -1.00 8.02 22.18
CA LEU A 355 -0.88 8.43 20.79
C LEU A 355 -1.31 7.33 19.83
N THR A 356 -1.35 6.04 20.20
CA THR A 356 -1.99 4.99 19.38
C THR A 356 -3.50 5.16 19.19
N THR A 357 -4.18 5.90 20.06
CA THR A 357 -5.60 6.26 19.92
C THR A 357 -5.82 7.57 19.16
N LEU A 358 -4.77 8.39 19.02
CA LEU A 358 -4.78 9.63 18.22
C LEU A 358 -4.22 9.42 16.81
N LEU A 359 -3.28 8.50 16.66
CA LEU A 359 -2.77 7.98 15.39
C LEU A 359 -3.56 6.74 15.04
N ASP A 360 -4.61 6.96 14.28
CA ASP A 360 -5.49 5.92 13.76
C ASP A 360 -4.71 4.92 12.87
N ALA A 361 -5.36 3.82 12.50
CA ALA A 361 -4.88 2.82 11.57
C ALA A 361 -4.23 3.44 10.31
N LEU A 362 -4.73 4.60 9.85
CA LEU A 362 -4.20 5.36 8.73
C LEU A 362 -2.70 5.69 8.85
N PHE A 363 -2.20 6.06 10.03
CA PHE A 363 -0.79 6.39 10.16
C PHE A 363 0.08 5.15 9.98
N PHE A 364 -0.29 4.06 10.65
CA PHE A 364 0.43 2.80 10.54
C PHE A 364 0.36 2.25 9.12
N THR A 365 -0.77 2.38 8.40
CA THR A 365 -0.83 1.98 6.99
C THR A 365 0.13 2.78 6.14
N TRP A 366 0.21 4.11 6.29
CA TRP A 366 1.18 4.93 5.55
C TRP A 366 2.61 4.47 5.78
N THR A 367 3.00 4.23 7.03
CA THR A 367 4.38 3.83 7.35
C THR A 367 4.79 2.53 6.68
N VAL A 368 3.91 1.53 6.64
CA VAL A 368 4.19 0.23 6.02
C VAL A 368 4.16 0.35 4.48
N GLN A 369 3.24 1.16 3.95
CA GLN A 369 3.01 1.28 2.51
C GLN A 369 4.06 2.15 1.79
N LEU A 370 4.77 3.04 2.50
CA LEU A 370 5.85 3.90 1.96
C LEU A 370 7.02 3.14 1.31
N LEU A 371 7.19 1.84 1.61
CA LEU A 371 8.18 0.99 0.93
C LEU A 371 7.85 0.72 -0.55
N LEU A 372 6.56 0.77 -0.94
CA LEU A 372 6.12 0.49 -2.30
C LEU A 372 6.71 1.48 -3.34
N PRO A 373 6.63 2.82 -3.14
CA PRO A 373 7.33 3.79 -3.99
C PRO A 373 8.82 3.52 -4.17
N VAL A 374 9.52 3.11 -3.11
CA VAL A 374 10.97 2.83 -3.14
C VAL A 374 11.27 1.63 -4.04
N MET A 375 10.52 0.53 -3.90
CA MET A 375 10.67 -0.64 -4.75
C MET A 375 10.34 -0.35 -6.21
N LEU A 376 9.22 0.34 -6.45
CA LEU A 376 8.75 0.65 -7.79
C LEU A 376 9.73 1.57 -8.54
N THR A 377 10.22 2.62 -7.87
CA THR A 377 11.19 3.55 -8.48
C THR A 377 12.50 2.85 -8.85
N TYR A 378 12.98 1.93 -8.02
CA TYR A 378 14.16 1.12 -8.34
C TYR A 378 13.94 0.25 -9.61
N LEU A 379 12.82 -0.47 -9.68
CA LEU A 379 12.49 -1.32 -10.83
C LEU A 379 12.32 -0.52 -12.11
N VAL A 380 11.62 0.62 -12.04
CA VAL A 380 11.39 1.50 -13.19
C VAL A 380 12.68 2.22 -13.59
N TYR A 381 13.58 2.52 -12.65
CA TYR A 381 14.88 3.11 -12.95
C TYR A 381 15.74 2.18 -13.81
N GLU A 382 15.85 0.90 -13.46
CA GLU A 382 16.60 -0.06 -14.27
C GLU A 382 15.98 -0.28 -15.66
N LYS A 383 14.65 -0.16 -15.77
CA LYS A 383 13.91 -0.24 -17.04
C LYS A 383 14.11 1.00 -17.90
N GLN A 384 13.95 2.21 -17.34
CA GLN A 384 14.09 3.49 -18.04
C GLN A 384 15.49 3.65 -18.63
N HIS A 385 16.52 3.28 -17.86
CA HIS A 385 17.91 3.34 -18.30
C HIS A 385 18.36 2.10 -19.09
N ASN A 386 17.44 1.19 -19.46
CA ASN A 386 17.75 -0.04 -20.20
C ASN A 386 18.88 -0.90 -19.59
N LEU A 387 19.11 -0.78 -18.27
CA LEU A 387 20.18 -1.51 -17.58
C LEU A 387 19.88 -3.01 -17.55
N ARG A 388 18.61 -3.37 -17.31
CA ARG A 388 18.15 -4.77 -17.39
C ARG A 388 18.40 -5.40 -18.75
N LEU A 389 18.18 -4.61 -19.80
CA LEU A 389 18.37 -5.03 -21.17
C LEU A 389 19.85 -5.24 -21.51
N MET A 390 20.72 -4.37 -21.00
CA MET A 390 22.17 -4.54 -21.09
C MET A 390 22.65 -5.82 -20.37
N MET A 391 22.12 -6.12 -19.19
CA MET A 391 22.41 -7.36 -18.47
C MET A 391 21.99 -8.61 -19.25
N LYS A 392 20.79 -8.56 -19.87
CA LYS A 392 20.28 -9.65 -20.72
C LYS A 392 21.16 -9.88 -21.94
N MET A 393 21.63 -8.81 -22.59
CA MET A 393 22.56 -8.91 -23.73
C MET A 393 23.89 -9.58 -23.39
N HIS A 394 24.30 -9.53 -22.13
CA HIS A 394 25.52 -10.16 -21.64
C HIS A 394 25.30 -11.59 -21.11
N GLY A 395 24.08 -12.13 -21.24
CA GLY A 395 23.75 -13.52 -20.95
C GLY A 395 22.96 -13.75 -19.66
N LEU A 396 22.51 -12.68 -18.97
CA LEU A 396 21.65 -12.82 -17.78
C LEU A 396 20.27 -13.35 -18.19
N LYS A 397 19.84 -14.47 -17.57
CA LYS A 397 18.48 -14.99 -17.73
C LYS A 397 17.49 -14.20 -16.85
N ASP A 398 16.22 -14.20 -17.20
CA ASP A 398 15.18 -13.49 -16.44
C ASP A 398 14.96 -14.08 -15.03
N GLY A 399 15.11 -15.40 -14.85
CA GLY A 399 14.94 -16.09 -13.56
C GLY A 399 15.88 -15.59 -12.44
N PRO A 400 17.21 -15.60 -12.62
CA PRO A 400 18.17 -15.06 -11.65
C PRO A 400 17.90 -13.59 -11.27
N TYR A 401 17.47 -12.78 -12.24
CA TYR A 401 17.11 -11.39 -12.00
C TYR A 401 15.93 -11.28 -11.03
N TRP A 402 14.83 -11.98 -11.33
CA TRP A 402 13.64 -11.99 -10.48
C TRP A 402 13.93 -12.48 -9.07
N MET A 403 14.65 -13.60 -8.93
CA MET A 403 15.00 -14.19 -7.63
C MET A 403 15.77 -13.20 -6.75
N ILE A 404 16.76 -12.50 -7.30
CA ILE A 404 17.60 -11.60 -6.52
C ILE A 404 16.90 -10.29 -6.21
N SER A 405 16.19 -9.73 -7.18
CA SER A 405 15.42 -8.51 -6.94
C SER A 405 14.36 -8.76 -5.87
N TYR A 406 13.67 -9.90 -5.92
CA TYR A 406 12.70 -10.30 -4.90
C TYR A 406 13.35 -10.50 -3.53
N ALA A 407 14.43 -11.29 -3.45
CA ALA A 407 15.15 -11.53 -2.19
C ALA A 407 15.71 -10.23 -1.58
N TYR A 408 16.20 -9.32 -2.42
CA TYR A 408 16.66 -8.00 -1.99
C TYR A 408 15.52 -7.19 -1.35
N PHE A 409 14.39 -7.04 -2.04
CA PHE A 409 13.26 -6.30 -1.49
C PHE A 409 12.68 -6.96 -0.23
N LEU A 410 12.62 -8.29 -0.19
CA LEU A 410 12.21 -9.03 1.00
C LEU A 410 13.13 -8.73 2.19
N SER A 411 14.46 -8.74 1.97
CA SER A 411 15.43 -8.43 3.03
C SER A 411 15.32 -6.98 3.52
N LEU A 412 15.14 -6.02 2.60
CA LEU A 412 15.00 -4.60 2.93
C LEU A 412 13.73 -4.35 3.75
N SER A 413 12.59 -4.90 3.31
CA SER A 413 11.32 -4.76 4.01
C SER A 413 11.29 -5.49 5.35
N ALA A 414 11.91 -6.67 5.45
CA ALA A 414 12.01 -7.39 6.71
C ALA A 414 12.80 -6.60 7.76
N VAL A 415 13.92 -5.98 7.37
CA VAL A 415 14.70 -5.11 8.26
C VAL A 415 13.91 -3.86 8.66
N TYR A 416 13.22 -3.23 7.71
CA TYR A 416 12.36 -2.07 7.98
C TYR A 416 11.25 -2.40 8.99
N MET A 417 10.54 -3.51 8.79
CA MET A 417 9.46 -3.92 9.69
C MET A 417 9.97 -4.42 11.04
N MET A 418 11.13 -5.07 11.08
CA MET A 418 11.78 -5.45 12.34
C MET A 418 12.08 -4.20 13.18
N PHE A 419 12.68 -3.15 12.58
CA PHE A 419 12.91 -1.90 13.31
C PHE A 419 11.60 -1.24 13.73
N PHE A 420 10.60 -1.21 12.86
CA PHE A 420 9.31 -0.60 13.19
C PHE A 420 8.62 -1.26 14.39
N VAL A 421 8.54 -2.60 14.41
CA VAL A 421 7.93 -3.35 15.52
C VAL A 421 8.78 -3.27 16.79
N MET A 422 10.10 -3.39 16.69
CA MET A 422 11.00 -3.32 17.86
C MET A 422 10.98 -1.95 18.52
N PHE A 423 11.10 -0.87 17.74
CA PHE A 423 11.04 0.50 18.28
C PHE A 423 9.62 0.86 18.76
N GLY A 424 8.59 0.45 18.02
CA GLY A 424 7.21 0.66 18.44
C GLY A 424 6.89 -0.05 19.76
N SER A 425 7.38 -1.28 19.96
CA SER A 425 7.26 -1.99 21.23
C SER A 425 8.09 -1.37 22.35
N PHE A 426 9.29 -0.84 22.06
CA PHE A 426 10.15 -0.18 23.04
C PHE A 426 9.52 1.12 23.58
N ILE A 427 8.83 1.86 22.72
CA ILE A 427 8.08 3.08 23.07
C ILE A 427 6.84 2.77 23.91
N GLY A 428 6.37 1.52 23.87
CA GLY A 428 5.19 1.08 24.59
C GLY A 428 3.89 1.30 23.82
N LEU A 429 3.94 1.35 22.48
CA LEU A 429 2.72 1.40 21.66
C LEU A 429 1.92 0.10 21.84
N ASP A 430 0.66 0.23 22.25
CA ASP A 430 -0.21 -0.89 22.61
C ASP A 430 -0.41 -1.91 21.47
N ILE A 431 -0.52 -1.41 20.23
CA ILE A 431 -0.70 -2.24 19.03
C ILE A 431 0.42 -3.29 18.90
N PHE A 432 1.67 -2.92 19.23
CA PHE A 432 2.80 -3.84 19.13
C PHE A 432 3.03 -4.65 20.41
N ARG A 433 2.71 -4.08 21.58
CA ARG A 433 3.01 -4.70 22.89
C ARG A 433 1.94 -5.69 23.36
N LEU A 434 0.66 -5.38 23.14
CA LEU A 434 -0.46 -6.16 23.68
C LEU A 434 -0.84 -7.33 22.76
N ASN A 435 -0.71 -7.15 21.45
CA ASN A 435 -0.98 -8.20 20.46
C ASN A 435 0.17 -9.20 20.41
N SER A 436 -0.13 -10.47 20.10
CA SER A 436 0.92 -11.48 20.00
C SER A 436 1.89 -11.21 18.84
N TYR A 437 3.20 -11.22 19.11
CA TYR A 437 4.24 -10.97 18.10
C TYR A 437 4.20 -11.96 16.94
N SER A 438 3.76 -13.20 17.17
CA SER A 438 3.64 -14.22 16.12
C SER A 438 2.59 -13.86 15.07
N ILE A 439 1.44 -13.30 15.48
CA ILE A 439 0.41 -12.84 14.54
C ILE A 439 0.93 -11.64 13.75
N GLN A 440 1.55 -10.67 14.44
CA GLN A 440 2.15 -9.49 13.79
C GLN A 440 3.19 -9.90 12.74
N PHE A 441 4.05 -10.88 13.07
CA PHE A 441 5.04 -11.42 12.15
C PHE A 441 4.39 -12.01 10.89
N VAL A 442 3.38 -12.88 11.04
CA VAL A 442 2.69 -13.50 9.91
C VAL A 442 1.97 -12.45 9.06
N PHE A 443 1.26 -11.52 9.70
CA PHE A 443 0.56 -10.43 9.03
C PHE A 443 1.49 -9.57 8.16
N TYR A 444 2.56 -9.03 8.76
CA TYR A 444 3.51 -8.20 8.02
C TYR A 444 4.31 -9.00 6.99
N PHE A 445 4.64 -10.27 7.27
CA PHE A 445 5.30 -11.12 6.29
C PHE A 445 4.45 -11.30 5.03
N LEU A 446 3.16 -11.65 5.18
CA LEU A 446 2.26 -11.79 4.04
C LEU A 446 2.11 -10.47 3.27
N TYR A 447 1.95 -9.37 3.99
CA TYR A 447 1.82 -8.05 3.36
C TYR A 447 3.09 -7.63 2.60
N ILE A 448 4.29 -7.84 3.15
CA ILE A 448 5.55 -7.55 2.46
C ILE A 448 5.63 -8.31 1.12
N ASN A 449 5.30 -9.61 1.13
CA ASN A 449 5.35 -10.43 -0.08
C ASN A 449 4.35 -9.93 -1.13
N LEU A 450 3.13 -9.56 -0.71
CA LEU A 450 2.11 -8.96 -1.57
C LEU A 450 2.57 -7.61 -2.15
N GLN A 451 3.13 -6.72 -1.31
CA GLN A 451 3.64 -5.41 -1.71
C GLN A 451 4.74 -5.52 -2.78
N ILE A 452 5.66 -6.48 -2.63
CA ILE A 452 6.73 -6.73 -3.62
C ILE A 452 6.13 -7.15 -4.96
N VAL A 453 5.15 -8.06 -4.95
CA VAL A 453 4.51 -8.56 -6.17
C VAL A 453 3.77 -7.44 -6.90
N VAL A 454 3.05 -6.61 -6.15
CA VAL A 454 2.37 -5.41 -6.67
C VAL A 454 3.40 -4.44 -7.26
N ALA A 455 4.57 -4.25 -6.64
CA ALA A 455 5.64 -3.42 -7.20
C ALA A 455 6.14 -3.95 -8.56
N PHE A 456 6.36 -5.26 -8.69
CA PHE A 456 6.73 -5.89 -9.97
C PHE A 456 5.62 -5.73 -11.02
N LEU A 457 4.37 -5.92 -10.62
CA LEU A 457 3.21 -5.74 -11.49
C LEU A 457 3.13 -4.30 -12.01
N LEU A 458 3.18 -3.31 -11.11
CA LEU A 458 3.13 -1.89 -11.44
C LEU A 458 4.33 -1.45 -12.30
N ALA A 459 5.53 -1.99 -12.07
CA ALA A 459 6.71 -1.69 -12.87
C ALA A 459 6.55 -2.05 -14.36
N SER A 460 5.66 -3.00 -14.67
CA SER A 460 5.37 -3.37 -16.07
C SER A 460 4.65 -2.24 -16.83
N PHE A 461 3.80 -1.45 -16.15
CA PHE A 461 2.99 -0.39 -16.75
C PHE A 461 3.74 0.94 -16.93
N PHE A 462 4.74 1.22 -16.09
CA PHE A 462 5.46 2.49 -16.15
C PHE A 462 6.73 2.42 -17.00
N SER A 463 7.02 3.51 -17.72
CA SER A 463 8.24 3.71 -18.51
C SER A 463 9.15 4.81 -17.96
N SER A 464 8.62 5.70 -17.13
CA SER A 464 9.34 6.82 -16.52
C SER A 464 9.29 6.74 -14.99
N VAL A 465 10.44 6.96 -14.35
CA VAL A 465 10.59 6.94 -12.89
C VAL A 465 9.75 8.03 -12.25
N LYS A 466 9.71 9.25 -12.84
CA LYS A 466 8.95 10.39 -12.28
C LYS A 466 7.46 10.12 -12.22
N THR A 467 6.90 9.50 -13.26
CA THR A 467 5.47 9.16 -13.28
C THR A 467 5.16 8.03 -12.32
N ALA A 468 6.04 7.03 -12.25
CA ALA A 468 5.88 5.89 -11.33
C ALA A 468 5.91 6.35 -9.87
N SER A 469 6.85 7.24 -9.50
CA SER A 469 6.96 7.76 -8.13
C SER A 469 5.70 8.53 -7.73
N VAL A 470 5.24 9.48 -8.55
CA VAL A 470 4.06 10.30 -8.23
C VAL A 470 2.83 9.42 -8.08
N ILE A 471 2.57 8.50 -9.02
CA ILE A 471 1.41 7.62 -8.96
C ILE A 471 1.49 6.68 -7.75
N SER A 472 2.68 6.18 -7.39
CA SER A 472 2.84 5.35 -6.20
C SER A 472 2.56 6.09 -4.89
N TYR A 473 2.98 7.35 -4.76
CA TYR A 473 2.64 8.16 -3.59
C TYR A 473 1.14 8.47 -3.54
N ILE A 474 0.53 8.82 -4.68
CA ILE A 474 -0.92 9.02 -4.76
C ILE A 474 -1.66 7.74 -4.34
N TYR A 475 -1.19 6.56 -4.76
CA TYR A 475 -1.76 5.29 -4.33
C TYR A 475 -1.62 5.06 -2.82
N VAL A 476 -0.44 5.30 -2.24
CA VAL A 476 -0.19 5.14 -0.79
C VAL A 476 -1.14 6.03 0.02
N PHE A 477 -1.14 7.34 -0.25
CA PHE A 477 -1.96 8.29 0.49
C PHE A 477 -3.45 8.11 0.20
N GLY A 478 -3.82 7.92 -1.06
CA GLY A 478 -5.20 7.77 -1.50
C GLY A 478 -5.87 6.49 -0.98
N SER A 479 -5.19 5.34 -1.05
CA SER A 479 -5.76 4.08 -0.54
C SER A 479 -5.90 4.09 0.97
N SER A 480 -4.98 4.71 1.70
CA SER A 480 -5.12 4.80 3.16
C SER A 480 -6.20 5.80 3.58
N LEU A 481 -6.30 6.97 2.93
CA LEU A 481 -7.34 7.97 3.24
C LEU A 481 -8.75 7.46 2.90
N LEU A 482 -8.89 6.71 1.80
CA LEU A 482 -10.14 6.02 1.47
C LEU A 482 -10.44 4.86 2.43
N GLY A 483 -9.41 4.20 2.98
CA GLY A 483 -9.57 3.23 4.05
C GLY A 483 -10.25 3.83 5.28
N GLU A 484 -9.72 4.94 5.78
CA GLU A 484 -10.28 5.64 6.94
C GLU A 484 -11.68 6.22 6.65
N SER A 485 -11.81 7.00 5.58
CA SER A 485 -13.07 7.72 5.32
C SER A 485 -14.24 6.83 4.85
N LEU A 486 -13.97 5.71 4.17
CA LEU A 486 -15.00 4.90 3.52
C LEU A 486 -15.03 3.46 4.05
N LEU A 487 -13.87 2.79 4.13
CA LEU A 487 -13.84 1.38 4.55
C LEU A 487 -14.22 1.23 6.02
N GLN A 488 -13.78 2.15 6.89
CA GLN A 488 -14.17 2.13 8.31
C GLN A 488 -15.69 2.20 8.50
N LEU A 489 -16.38 3.07 7.76
CA LEU A 489 -17.85 3.18 7.83
C LEU A 489 -18.54 1.86 7.49
N PHE A 490 -18.03 1.12 6.51
CA PHE A 490 -18.59 -0.18 6.11
C PHE A 490 -18.19 -1.33 7.04
N ILE A 491 -17.05 -1.21 7.70
CA ILE A 491 -16.60 -2.16 8.73
C ILE A 491 -17.52 -2.09 9.96
N GLU A 492 -17.83 -0.86 10.41
CA GLU A 492 -18.61 -0.62 11.62
C GLU A 492 -20.10 -0.91 11.43
N ASP A 493 -20.60 -0.80 10.18
CA ASP A 493 -21.97 -1.14 9.85
C ASP A 493 -22.20 -2.66 9.77
N THR A 494 -22.75 -3.22 10.86
CA THR A 494 -23.13 -4.64 10.96
C THR A 494 -24.18 -5.10 9.93
N THR A 495 -24.87 -4.17 9.25
CA THR A 495 -25.87 -4.49 8.21
C THR A 495 -25.28 -4.60 6.81
N PHE A 496 -24.02 -4.17 6.63
CA PHE A 496 -23.37 -4.17 5.32
C PHE A 496 -23.01 -5.59 4.84
N PRO A 497 -23.22 -5.94 3.56
CA PRO A 497 -22.93 -7.29 3.08
C PRO A 497 -21.42 -7.58 3.06
N ARG A 498 -20.99 -8.61 3.80
CA ARG A 498 -19.57 -9.04 3.90
C ARG A 498 -18.90 -9.30 2.54
N GLN A 499 -19.65 -9.77 1.55
CA GLN A 499 -19.12 -10.05 0.21
C GLN A 499 -18.56 -8.80 -0.47
N TRP A 500 -19.25 -7.66 -0.35
CA TRP A 500 -18.78 -6.40 -0.92
C TRP A 500 -17.55 -5.87 -0.19
N LEU A 501 -17.48 -6.07 1.13
CA LEU A 501 -16.30 -5.72 1.92
C LEU A 501 -15.05 -6.46 1.42
N VAL A 502 -15.16 -7.78 1.24
CA VAL A 502 -14.06 -8.62 0.70
C VAL A 502 -13.64 -8.17 -0.72
N THR A 503 -14.58 -7.71 -1.57
CA THR A 503 -14.20 -7.20 -2.90
C THR A 503 -13.40 -5.90 -2.87
N MET A 504 -13.67 -5.02 -1.89
CA MET A 504 -12.88 -3.80 -1.70
C MET A 504 -11.49 -4.16 -1.18
N GLU A 505 -11.40 -5.12 -0.26
CA GLU A 505 -10.13 -5.60 0.29
C GLU A 505 -9.19 -6.20 -0.76
N LEU A 506 -9.68 -6.52 -1.97
CA LEU A 506 -8.85 -6.93 -3.11
C LEU A 506 -7.77 -5.88 -3.48
N VAL A 507 -7.97 -4.62 -3.08
CA VAL A 507 -6.96 -3.59 -3.17
C VAL A 507 -6.00 -3.75 -1.99
N PRO A 508 -4.71 -4.04 -2.20
CA PRO A 508 -3.78 -4.36 -1.11
C PRO A 508 -3.66 -3.29 -0.02
N GLY A 509 -3.87 -2.01 -0.36
CA GLY A 509 -3.93 -0.92 0.63
C GLY A 509 -5.11 -1.04 1.61
N PHE A 510 -6.27 -1.49 1.13
CA PHE A 510 -7.47 -1.69 1.96
C PHE A 510 -7.34 -2.92 2.86
N ALA A 511 -6.78 -4.03 2.34
CA ALA A 511 -6.47 -5.20 3.17
C ALA A 511 -5.49 -4.87 4.32
N LEU A 512 -4.47 -4.04 4.05
CA LEU A 512 -3.55 -3.56 5.09
C LEU A 512 -4.30 -2.73 6.15
N TYR A 513 -5.15 -1.80 5.71
CA TYR A 513 -5.95 -0.96 6.60
C TYR A 513 -6.83 -1.82 7.51
N ARG A 514 -7.57 -2.77 6.94
CA ARG A 514 -8.43 -3.69 7.70
C ARG A 514 -7.64 -4.47 8.75
N GLY A 515 -6.50 -5.06 8.40
CA GLY A 515 -5.70 -5.83 9.34
C GLY A 515 -5.07 -4.99 10.47
N ILE A 516 -4.67 -3.75 10.17
CA ILE A 516 -4.17 -2.81 11.19
C ILE A 516 -5.31 -2.33 12.09
N TYR A 517 -6.49 -2.05 11.54
CA TYR A 517 -7.68 -1.68 12.30
C TYR A 517 -8.06 -2.76 13.33
N GLU A 518 -8.11 -4.03 12.92
CA GLU A 518 -8.39 -5.15 13.83
C GLU A 518 -7.33 -5.30 14.93
N LEU A 519 -6.04 -5.17 14.58
CA LEU A 519 -4.96 -5.16 15.57
C LEU A 519 -5.08 -3.99 16.56
N ALA A 520 -5.51 -2.82 16.08
CA ALA A 520 -5.68 -1.63 16.91
C ALA A 520 -6.88 -1.76 17.86
N ASP A 521 -8.02 -2.23 17.36
CA ASP A 521 -9.24 -2.39 18.17
C ASP A 521 -9.05 -3.44 19.28
N TYR A 522 -8.44 -4.58 18.98
CA TYR A 522 -8.13 -5.60 19.99
C TYR A 522 -7.10 -5.13 21.02
N ALA A 523 -6.11 -4.32 20.62
CA ALA A 523 -5.16 -3.73 21.56
C ALA A 523 -5.85 -2.73 22.49
N PHE A 524 -6.73 -1.88 21.94
CA PHE A 524 -7.50 -0.92 22.71
C PHE A 524 -8.46 -1.59 23.70
N ALA A 525 -9.23 -2.58 23.24
CA ALA A 525 -10.12 -3.38 24.08
C ALA A 525 -9.35 -4.15 25.16
N GLY A 526 -8.20 -4.74 24.82
CA GLY A 526 -7.32 -5.43 25.77
C GLY A 526 -6.85 -4.52 26.90
N ARG A 527 -6.40 -3.30 26.58
CA ARG A 527 -5.99 -2.31 27.58
C ARG A 527 -7.12 -1.90 28.51
N GLN A 528 -8.32 -1.68 27.97
CA GLN A 528 -9.49 -1.32 28.80
C GLN A 528 -9.95 -2.44 29.72
N MET A 529 -9.82 -3.70 29.29
CA MET A 529 -10.24 -4.87 30.06
C MET A 529 -9.13 -5.48 30.93
N GLY A 530 -7.91 -4.95 30.88
CA GLY A 530 -6.74 -5.54 31.55
C GLY A 530 -6.39 -6.94 31.02
N LYS A 531 -6.72 -7.22 29.76
CA LYS A 531 -6.48 -8.50 29.08
C LYS A 531 -5.39 -8.34 28.00
N PRO A 532 -4.68 -9.43 27.63
CA PRO A 532 -3.83 -9.41 26.44
C PRO A 532 -4.65 -9.03 25.20
N GLY A 533 -3.99 -8.43 24.20
CA GLY A 533 -4.59 -8.13 22.90
C GLY A 533 -4.83 -9.39 22.07
N MET A 534 -4.90 -9.25 20.75
CA MET A 534 -5.27 -10.33 19.83
C MET A 534 -4.33 -11.54 19.92
N GLN A 535 -4.92 -12.71 20.17
CA GLN A 535 -4.27 -14.02 20.19
C GLN A 535 -4.78 -14.91 19.05
N TRP A 536 -4.08 -16.02 18.81
CA TRP A 536 -4.43 -16.96 17.73
C TRP A 536 -5.83 -17.57 17.85
N ARG A 537 -6.35 -17.63 19.09
CA ARG A 537 -7.69 -18.16 19.38
C ARG A 537 -8.79 -17.20 18.91
N ASP A 538 -8.50 -15.90 18.94
CA ASP A 538 -9.45 -14.83 18.65
C ASP A 538 -9.69 -14.65 17.14
N LEU A 539 -8.87 -15.27 16.28
CA LEU A 539 -9.12 -15.31 14.83
C LEU A 539 -10.36 -16.10 14.43
N ASN A 540 -10.91 -16.92 15.32
CA ASN A 540 -12.15 -17.66 15.07
C ASN A 540 -13.39 -16.92 15.58
N ASP A 541 -13.24 -15.71 16.13
CA ASP A 541 -14.36 -14.88 16.52
C ASP A 541 -15.11 -14.40 15.26
N PRO A 542 -16.45 -14.60 15.15
CA PRO A 542 -17.23 -14.16 13.99
C PRO A 542 -17.26 -12.64 13.77
N VAL A 543 -16.86 -11.85 14.76
CA VAL A 543 -16.73 -10.38 14.70
C VAL A 543 -15.37 -9.97 14.11
N ASN A 544 -14.34 -10.81 14.28
CA ASN A 544 -12.98 -10.53 13.85
C ASN A 544 -12.78 -10.78 12.34
N GLY A 545 -12.39 -9.75 11.59
CA GLY A 545 -12.08 -9.85 10.16
C GLY A 545 -10.66 -10.32 9.84
N MET A 546 -9.76 -10.45 10.82
CA MET A 546 -8.32 -10.71 10.59
C MET A 546 -8.06 -12.02 9.83
N LYS A 547 -8.86 -13.06 10.08
CA LYS A 547 -8.73 -14.35 9.39
C LYS A 547 -9.00 -14.22 7.89
N ASP A 548 -10.02 -13.46 7.51
CA ASP A 548 -10.39 -13.23 6.12
C ASP A 548 -9.30 -12.41 5.41
N VAL A 549 -8.78 -11.37 6.08
CA VAL A 549 -7.66 -10.56 5.58
C VAL A 549 -6.41 -11.40 5.31
N LEU A 550 -6.00 -12.27 6.26
CA LEU A 550 -4.82 -13.11 6.10
C LEU A 550 -4.99 -14.13 4.95
N LEU A 551 -6.19 -14.70 4.81
CA LEU A 551 -6.52 -15.64 3.75
C LEU A 551 -6.51 -14.93 2.38
N LEU A 552 -7.12 -13.75 2.29
CA LEU A 552 -7.16 -12.94 1.08
C LEU A 552 -5.75 -12.53 0.63
N MET A 553 -4.93 -11.96 1.53
CA MET A 553 -3.54 -11.60 1.22
C MET A 553 -2.73 -12.79 0.72
N SER A 554 -2.95 -13.98 1.29
CA SER A 554 -2.28 -15.21 0.86
C SER A 554 -2.70 -15.62 -0.55
N ILE A 555 -4.00 -15.57 -0.86
CA ILE A 555 -4.53 -15.88 -2.20
C ILE A 555 -4.00 -14.88 -3.23
N GLU A 556 -4.08 -13.58 -2.93
CA GLU A 556 -3.59 -12.53 -3.82
C GLU A 556 -2.10 -12.66 -4.13
N TRP A 557 -1.29 -12.94 -3.11
CA TRP A 557 0.14 -13.17 -3.30
C TRP A 557 0.39 -14.30 -4.29
N ILE A 558 -0.25 -15.47 -4.07
CA ILE A 558 -0.07 -16.65 -4.92
C ILE A 558 -0.56 -16.40 -6.35
N LEU A 559 -1.67 -15.66 -6.53
CA LEU A 559 -2.25 -15.37 -7.84
C LEU A 559 -1.49 -14.29 -8.62
N LEU A 560 -1.09 -13.20 -7.95
CA LEU A 560 -0.45 -12.06 -8.60
C LEU A 560 1.00 -12.34 -8.99
N LEU A 561 1.71 -13.24 -8.29
CA LEU A 561 3.10 -13.58 -8.59
C LEU A 561 3.31 -14.11 -10.03
N PRO A 562 2.58 -15.16 -10.51
CA PRO A 562 2.68 -15.61 -11.89
C PRO A 562 2.16 -14.59 -12.89
N VAL A 563 1.11 -13.82 -12.55
CA VAL A 563 0.61 -12.74 -13.41
C VAL A 563 1.71 -11.69 -13.64
N ALA A 564 2.34 -11.20 -12.58
CA ALA A 564 3.43 -10.23 -12.67
C ALA A 564 4.60 -10.76 -13.51
N PHE A 565 4.96 -12.04 -13.33
CA PHE A 565 6.00 -12.69 -14.12
C PHE A 565 5.65 -12.74 -15.62
N LEU A 566 4.41 -13.09 -15.96
CA LEU A 566 3.93 -13.16 -17.36
C LEU A 566 3.83 -11.79 -18.02
N LEU A 567 3.32 -10.78 -17.31
CA LEU A 567 3.21 -9.40 -17.81
C LEU A 567 4.58 -8.84 -18.19
N ASP A 568 5.57 -9.05 -17.32
CA ASP A 568 6.93 -8.54 -17.50
C ASP A 568 7.66 -9.20 -18.70
N HIS A 569 7.35 -10.46 -19.02
CA HIS A 569 7.91 -11.15 -20.19
C HIS A 569 7.29 -10.71 -21.53
N ARG A 570 6.14 -10.03 -21.52
CA ARG A 570 5.42 -9.60 -22.73
C ARG A 570 5.47 -8.07 -22.85
N PRO A 571 6.48 -7.48 -23.52
CA PRO A 571 6.66 -6.02 -23.61
C PRO A 571 5.63 -5.27 -24.50
N LYS A 572 4.54 -5.92 -24.94
CA LYS A 572 3.49 -5.29 -25.76
C LYS A 572 2.12 -5.62 -25.18
N TRP A 573 1.65 -4.74 -24.31
CA TRP A 573 0.26 -4.76 -23.85
C TRP A 573 -0.58 -3.76 -24.65
N HIS A 574 -1.68 -4.24 -25.21
CA HIS A 574 -2.85 -3.42 -25.53
C HIS A 574 -3.80 -3.50 -24.32
N PRO A 575 -4.38 -2.38 -23.86
CA PRO A 575 -5.16 -2.31 -22.61
C PRO A 575 -6.46 -3.15 -22.56
N LEU A 576 -6.84 -3.87 -23.61
CA LEU A 576 -8.13 -4.58 -23.72
C LEU A 576 -8.14 -6.05 -23.26
N PHE A 577 -7.05 -6.56 -22.67
CA PHE A 577 -6.95 -8.00 -22.37
C PHE A 577 -7.74 -8.45 -21.12
N LEU A 578 -8.21 -7.55 -20.26
CA LEU A 578 -9.09 -7.88 -19.13
C LEU A 578 -10.56 -8.11 -19.53
N PHE A 579 -10.97 -7.75 -20.76
CA PHE A 579 -12.34 -7.97 -21.28
C PHE A 579 -12.36 -8.78 -22.60
N GLY A 580 -11.29 -9.50 -22.91
CA GLY A 580 -11.04 -10.03 -24.25
C GLY A 580 -10.98 -11.55 -24.38
N PHE A 581 -11.87 -12.32 -23.72
CA PHE A 581 -11.95 -13.77 -23.93
C PHE A 581 -12.62 -14.17 -25.28
N MET A 582 -12.91 -13.20 -26.16
CA MET A 582 -13.49 -13.43 -27.49
C MET A 582 -12.78 -12.64 -28.60
N SER A 583 -11.47 -12.83 -28.78
CA SER A 583 -10.84 -12.40 -30.03
C SER A 583 -9.70 -13.32 -30.47
N THR A 584 -10.09 -14.50 -30.95
CA THR A 584 -9.27 -15.29 -31.88
C THR A 584 -9.28 -14.62 -33.25
N LYS A 585 -8.53 -13.53 -33.41
CA LYS A 585 -8.05 -13.10 -34.73
C LYS A 585 -6.55 -13.26 -34.78
N HIS A 586 -6.14 -14.49 -35.10
CA HIS A 586 -4.93 -14.70 -35.87
C HIS A 586 -5.08 -13.93 -37.18
N SER A 587 -4.57 -12.70 -37.21
CA SER A 587 -4.36 -11.98 -38.47
C SER A 587 -3.24 -12.67 -39.21
N SER A 588 -3.60 -13.71 -39.96
CA SER A 588 -2.81 -14.24 -41.07
C SER A 588 -2.46 -13.06 -41.98
N PRO A 589 -1.18 -12.86 -42.35
CA PRO A 589 -0.85 -11.83 -43.32
C PRO A 589 -1.52 -12.21 -44.64
N SER A 590 -2.48 -11.39 -45.08
CA SER A 590 -3.17 -11.60 -46.34
C SER A 590 -2.15 -11.59 -47.48
N LEU A 591 -2.07 -12.72 -48.17
CA LEU A 591 -1.25 -12.90 -49.35
C LEU A 591 -1.99 -12.22 -50.52
N ARG A 592 -1.89 -10.88 -50.63
CA ARG A 592 -2.35 -10.20 -51.85
C ARG A 592 -1.43 -10.57 -53.02
N PRO A 593 -1.95 -11.08 -54.15
CA PRO A 593 -1.15 -11.48 -55.29
C PRO A 593 -0.85 -10.26 -56.18
N ASP A 594 0.22 -9.52 -55.85
CA ASP A 594 0.80 -8.48 -56.72
C ASP A 594 2.24 -8.83 -57.13
N LYS A 595 2.46 -10.13 -57.40
CA LYS A 595 3.79 -10.74 -57.56
C LYS A 595 4.15 -11.06 -59.02
N VAL A 596 3.99 -10.13 -59.95
CA VAL A 596 4.62 -10.27 -61.28
C VAL A 596 5.33 -8.99 -61.72
N LYS A 597 4.68 -7.82 -61.67
CA LYS A 597 5.31 -6.53 -62.05
C LYS A 597 6.38 -6.01 -61.07
N GLN A 598 6.31 -6.37 -59.78
CA GLN A 598 7.30 -5.94 -58.79
C GLN A 598 8.57 -6.83 -58.78
N ARG A 599 8.46 -8.08 -59.25
CA ARG A 599 9.57 -9.05 -59.29
C ARG A 599 10.54 -8.70 -60.43
N SER A 600 10.03 -8.28 -61.59
CA SER A 600 10.84 -7.81 -62.73
C SER A 600 11.59 -6.50 -62.43
N ARG A 601 10.90 -5.50 -61.85
CA ARG A 601 11.52 -4.21 -61.44
C ARG A 601 12.60 -4.37 -60.36
N LYS A 602 12.40 -5.29 -59.41
CA LYS A 602 13.37 -5.56 -58.33
C LYS A 602 14.58 -6.37 -58.82
N VAL A 603 14.38 -7.28 -59.77
CA VAL A 603 15.49 -7.99 -60.44
C VAL A 603 16.33 -7.02 -61.29
N PHE A 604 15.70 -6.08 -62.02
CA PHE A 604 16.40 -5.02 -62.76
C PHE A 604 17.17 -4.05 -61.84
N ALA A 605 16.57 -3.64 -60.71
CA ALA A 605 17.22 -2.74 -59.74
C ALA A 605 18.34 -3.42 -58.91
N ASP A 606 18.24 -4.72 -58.64
CA ASP A 606 19.31 -5.50 -58.00
C ASP A 606 20.45 -5.84 -58.98
N MET A 607 20.16 -6.00 -60.29
CA MET A 607 21.20 -6.13 -61.34
C MET A 607 22.05 -4.86 -61.50
N ALA A 608 21.53 -3.69 -61.12
CA ALA A 608 22.28 -2.43 -61.08
C ALA A 608 23.36 -2.37 -59.98
N LYS A 609 23.42 -3.36 -59.07
CA LYS A 609 24.38 -3.46 -57.96
C LYS A 609 24.97 -4.89 -57.90
N PRO A 610 26.00 -5.19 -58.71
CA PRO A 610 26.51 -6.56 -58.87
C PRO A 610 27.06 -7.14 -57.57
N ASP A 611 27.70 -6.33 -56.73
CA ASP A 611 28.28 -6.69 -55.44
C ASP A 611 27.22 -7.16 -54.42
N VAL A 612 26.13 -6.40 -54.25
CA VAL A 612 25.03 -6.76 -53.34
C VAL A 612 24.27 -7.99 -53.83
N PHE A 613 24.13 -8.15 -55.15
CA PHE A 613 23.50 -9.33 -55.74
C PHE A 613 24.35 -10.60 -55.57
N LEU A 614 25.67 -10.50 -55.75
CA LEU A 614 26.60 -11.59 -55.49
C LEU A 614 26.58 -12.01 -54.02
N GLU A 615 26.58 -11.08 -53.08
CA GLU A 615 26.47 -11.39 -51.64
C GLU A 615 25.19 -12.18 -51.33
N ARG A 616 24.05 -11.80 -51.95
CA ARG A 616 22.79 -12.55 -51.79
C ARG A 616 22.88 -13.98 -52.33
N LYS A 617 23.61 -14.22 -53.43
CA LYS A 617 23.86 -15.57 -53.94
C LYS A 617 24.74 -16.36 -52.99
N VAL A 618 25.78 -15.75 -52.45
CA VAL A 618 26.68 -16.35 -51.45
C VAL A 618 25.89 -16.77 -50.20
N VAL A 619 25.07 -15.87 -49.64
CA VAL A 619 24.20 -16.16 -48.49
C VAL A 619 23.27 -17.35 -48.77
N LYS A 620 22.64 -17.39 -49.95
CA LYS A 620 21.76 -18.52 -50.33
C LYS A 620 22.51 -19.84 -50.46
N LYS A 621 23.75 -19.82 -50.95
CA LYS A 621 24.60 -21.00 -51.07
C LYS A 621 24.97 -21.53 -49.67
N LEU A 622 25.43 -20.64 -48.80
CA LEU A 622 25.85 -20.99 -47.43
C LEU A 622 24.69 -21.50 -46.56
N LEU A 623 23.47 -20.98 -46.77
CA LEU A 623 22.27 -21.52 -46.13
C LEU A 623 21.92 -22.95 -46.57
N LYS A 624 22.23 -23.32 -47.82
CA LYS A 624 21.97 -24.67 -48.35
C LYS A 624 23.02 -25.68 -47.89
N GLU A 625 24.26 -25.26 -47.80
CA GLU A 625 25.40 -26.12 -47.42
C GLU A 625 25.45 -26.39 -45.91
N MET A 626 24.66 -25.68 -45.10
CA MET A 626 24.67 -25.78 -43.63
C MET A 626 26.08 -25.66 -43.02
N ASP A 627 27.02 -24.99 -43.70
CA ASP A 627 28.35 -24.70 -43.17
C ASP A 627 28.27 -23.50 -42.20
N MET A 628 27.66 -23.77 -41.05
CA MET A 628 27.31 -22.78 -40.03
C MET A 628 28.39 -22.63 -38.95
N LYS A 629 29.51 -23.36 -39.07
CA LYS A 629 30.39 -23.64 -37.95
C LYS A 629 31.04 -22.39 -37.35
N ASN A 630 31.24 -21.28 -38.11
CA ASN A 630 31.75 -20.03 -37.54
C ASN A 630 31.38 -18.73 -38.33
N MET A 631 30.09 -18.49 -38.61
CA MET A 631 29.65 -17.33 -39.42
C MET A 631 28.46 -16.57 -38.80
N ILE A 632 28.35 -15.27 -39.12
CA ILE A 632 27.10 -14.49 -39.02
C ILE A 632 26.44 -14.51 -40.40
N ILE A 633 25.20 -14.98 -40.48
CA ILE A 633 24.43 -15.05 -41.73
C ILE A 633 23.13 -14.29 -41.55
N CYS A 634 22.93 -13.23 -42.31
CA CYS A 634 21.67 -12.51 -42.39
C CYS A 634 20.97 -12.88 -43.70
N HIS A 635 19.73 -13.34 -43.64
CA HIS A 635 18.94 -13.70 -44.82
C HIS A 635 17.68 -12.86 -44.93
N ASN A 636 17.69 -11.92 -45.88
CA ASN A 636 16.55 -11.07 -46.25
C ASN A 636 15.88 -10.41 -45.03
N LEU A 637 16.68 -9.91 -44.07
CA LEU A 637 16.20 -9.24 -42.88
C LEU A 637 15.43 -7.96 -43.25
N LYS A 638 14.22 -7.82 -42.70
CA LYS A 638 13.39 -6.63 -42.87
C LYS A 638 12.86 -6.14 -41.54
N LYS A 639 12.84 -4.82 -41.38
CA LYS A 639 12.17 -4.16 -40.27
C LYS A 639 11.21 -3.09 -40.76
N VAL A 640 9.96 -3.24 -40.34
CA VAL A 640 8.90 -2.24 -40.50
C VAL A 640 8.52 -1.76 -39.11
N TYR A 641 8.58 -0.46 -38.89
CA TYR A 641 8.00 0.19 -37.72
C TYR A 641 6.63 0.76 -38.12
N PRO A 642 5.57 0.47 -37.35
CA PRO A 642 4.25 0.99 -37.66
C PRO A 642 4.26 2.52 -37.56
N GLY A 643 3.55 3.16 -38.48
CA GLY A 643 3.31 4.60 -38.41
C GLY A 643 2.56 5.00 -37.14
N LYS A 644 2.89 6.16 -36.57
CA LYS A 644 2.11 6.80 -35.50
C LYS A 644 1.57 8.14 -36.01
N ASN A 645 0.37 8.52 -35.54
CA ASN A 645 -0.27 9.81 -35.82
C ASN A 645 -0.49 10.08 -37.32
N GLY A 646 -1.03 9.11 -38.06
CA GLY A 646 -1.33 9.25 -39.49
C GLY A 646 -0.12 9.13 -40.44
N ASN A 647 1.10 8.98 -39.93
CA ASN A 647 2.27 8.72 -40.77
C ASN A 647 2.24 7.30 -41.37
N PRO A 648 2.79 7.09 -42.58
CA PRO A 648 2.93 5.76 -43.16
C PRO A 648 3.98 4.92 -42.43
N ASP A 649 3.87 3.60 -42.57
CA ASP A 649 4.82 2.63 -42.02
C ASP A 649 6.25 2.89 -42.50
N LYS A 650 7.19 2.96 -41.54
CA LYS A 650 8.61 3.22 -41.83
C LYS A 650 9.37 1.90 -42.00
N LEU A 651 9.71 1.59 -43.26
CA LEU A 651 10.63 0.50 -43.60
C LEU A 651 12.08 0.89 -43.27
N ALA A 652 12.52 0.57 -42.05
CA ALA A 652 13.88 0.85 -41.59
C ALA A 652 14.95 -0.06 -42.21
N VAL A 653 14.60 -1.32 -42.50
CA VAL A 653 15.50 -2.27 -43.19
C VAL A 653 14.70 -3.02 -44.26
N LYS A 654 15.17 -3.01 -45.51
CA LYS A 654 14.41 -3.39 -46.72
C LYS A 654 14.88 -4.68 -47.41
N GLY A 655 15.38 -5.65 -46.65
CA GLY A 655 15.74 -7.00 -47.14
C GLY A 655 17.24 -7.21 -47.21
N LEU A 656 17.91 -7.01 -46.08
CA LEU A 656 19.35 -7.11 -45.94
C LEU A 656 19.80 -8.58 -45.94
N SER A 657 20.79 -8.90 -46.76
CA SER A 657 21.50 -10.19 -46.71
C SER A 657 22.99 -9.95 -46.62
N LEU A 658 23.67 -10.62 -45.68
CA LEU A 658 25.07 -10.41 -45.36
C LEU A 658 25.66 -11.71 -44.80
N ALA A 659 26.87 -12.07 -45.21
CA ALA A 659 27.63 -13.18 -44.64
C ALA A 659 29.00 -12.70 -44.14
N LEU A 660 29.34 -12.98 -42.88
CA LEU A 660 30.61 -12.57 -42.26
C LEU A 660 31.38 -13.74 -41.68
N ARG A 661 32.63 -13.88 -42.13
CA ARG A 661 33.54 -14.95 -41.67
C ARG A 661 34.06 -14.69 -40.26
N LYS A 662 34.61 -15.73 -39.62
CA LYS A 662 35.28 -15.63 -38.33
C LYS A 662 36.48 -14.66 -38.41
N GLY A 663 36.63 -13.79 -37.41
CA GLY A 663 37.74 -12.84 -37.31
C GLY A 663 37.68 -11.68 -38.31
N GLN A 664 36.55 -11.53 -39.00
CA GLN A 664 36.31 -10.43 -39.93
C GLN A 664 35.69 -9.23 -39.20
N CYS A 665 36.18 -8.03 -39.49
CA CYS A 665 35.56 -6.78 -39.06
C CYS A 665 34.75 -6.16 -40.21
N PHE A 666 33.45 -5.99 -40.00
CA PHE A 666 32.54 -5.39 -40.97
C PHE A 666 32.06 -4.01 -40.50
N GLY A 667 32.29 -3.01 -41.34
CA GLY A 667 31.84 -1.63 -41.13
C GLY A 667 30.57 -1.34 -41.90
N MET A 668 29.48 -1.01 -41.21
CA MET A 668 28.27 -0.50 -41.85
C MET A 668 28.29 1.02 -41.84
N LEU A 669 28.66 1.61 -42.98
CA LEU A 669 28.82 3.05 -43.18
C LEU A 669 27.52 3.65 -43.74
N GLY A 670 27.03 4.74 -43.16
CA GLY A 670 25.85 5.42 -43.70
C GLY A 670 25.48 6.66 -42.90
N PRO A 671 24.63 7.55 -43.43
CA PRO A 671 24.17 8.72 -42.69
C PRO A 671 23.23 8.32 -41.54
N ASN A 672 22.91 9.28 -40.67
CA ASN A 672 21.89 9.10 -39.64
C ASN A 672 20.52 8.83 -40.30
N GLY A 673 19.73 7.95 -39.68
CA GLY A 673 18.44 7.54 -40.23
C GLY A 673 18.49 6.51 -41.35
N ALA A 674 19.67 6.02 -41.77
CA ALA A 674 19.80 4.99 -42.80
C ALA A 674 19.24 3.61 -42.39
N GLY A 675 19.06 3.37 -41.08
CA GLY A 675 18.58 2.09 -40.51
C GLY A 675 19.67 1.25 -39.83
N LYS A 676 20.87 1.81 -39.60
CA LYS A 676 22.04 1.14 -39.00
C LYS A 676 21.77 0.56 -37.60
N THR A 677 21.36 1.42 -36.66
CA THR A 677 20.93 1.06 -35.30
C THR A 677 19.78 0.07 -35.33
N SER A 678 18.82 0.20 -36.26
CA SER A 678 17.72 -0.76 -36.39
C SER A 678 18.20 -2.16 -36.80
N PHE A 679 19.25 -2.27 -37.60
CA PHE A 679 19.88 -3.55 -37.91
C PHE A 679 20.58 -4.12 -36.68
N ILE A 680 21.42 -3.34 -35.98
CA ILE A 680 22.06 -3.79 -34.74
C ILE A 680 21.00 -4.27 -33.75
N ASN A 681 19.97 -3.47 -33.47
CA ASN A 681 18.87 -3.80 -32.55
C ASN A 681 18.15 -5.10 -32.91
N MET A 682 18.06 -5.46 -34.19
CA MET A 682 17.56 -6.78 -34.57
C MET A 682 18.56 -7.89 -34.22
N MET A 683 19.82 -7.71 -34.58
CA MET A 683 20.88 -8.71 -34.35
C MET A 683 21.15 -8.97 -32.86
N ILE A 684 20.95 -7.97 -32.00
CA ILE A 684 21.07 -8.11 -30.54
C ILE A 684 19.73 -8.41 -29.87
N GLY A 685 18.66 -8.74 -30.61
CA GLY A 685 17.39 -9.20 -30.05
C GLY A 685 16.53 -8.14 -29.35
N LEU A 686 16.89 -6.85 -29.40
CA LEU A 686 16.06 -5.75 -28.89
C LEU A 686 14.75 -5.61 -29.64
N VAL A 687 14.82 -5.83 -30.95
CA VAL A 687 13.71 -5.64 -31.87
C VAL A 687 13.58 -6.88 -32.72
N SER A 688 12.44 -7.56 -32.66
CA SER A 688 12.23 -8.71 -33.53
C SER A 688 12.21 -8.29 -35.02
N PRO A 689 12.88 -9.03 -35.92
CA PRO A 689 12.79 -8.78 -37.35
C PRO A 689 11.36 -9.03 -37.84
N THR A 690 10.83 -8.16 -38.70
CA THR A 690 9.48 -8.32 -39.27
C THR A 690 9.46 -9.48 -40.27
N TYR A 691 10.49 -9.59 -41.10
CA TYR A 691 10.70 -10.72 -42.03
C TYR A 691 12.18 -11.09 -42.12
N GLY A 692 12.45 -12.29 -42.61
CA GLY A 692 13.80 -12.84 -42.69
C GLY A 692 14.25 -13.47 -41.36
N THR A 693 15.45 -14.04 -41.38
CA THR A 693 16.10 -14.61 -40.20
C THR A 693 17.60 -14.30 -40.23
N ALA A 694 18.26 -14.46 -39.09
CA ALA A 694 19.70 -14.42 -38.99
C ALA A 694 20.21 -15.60 -38.16
N TYR A 695 21.41 -16.07 -38.50
CA TYR A 695 22.08 -17.14 -37.79
C TYR A 695 23.43 -16.64 -37.27
N ILE A 696 23.73 -16.93 -36.00
CA ILE A 696 24.98 -16.57 -35.36
C ILE A 696 25.58 -17.87 -34.81
N HIS A 697 26.71 -18.32 -35.37
CA HIS A 697 27.31 -19.62 -35.00
C HIS A 697 26.32 -20.80 -35.11
N GLY A 698 25.47 -20.79 -36.14
CA GLY A 698 24.45 -21.84 -36.35
C GLY A 698 23.19 -21.72 -35.50
N MET A 699 23.14 -20.81 -34.53
CA MET A 699 21.96 -20.54 -33.71
C MET A 699 21.02 -19.57 -34.42
N ASP A 700 19.71 -19.83 -34.40
CA ASP A 700 18.70 -18.94 -35.00
C ASP A 700 18.41 -17.78 -34.05
N LEU A 701 18.53 -16.55 -34.55
CA LEU A 701 18.25 -15.30 -33.82
C LEU A 701 16.88 -15.29 -33.13
N ARG A 702 15.86 -15.93 -33.72
CA ARG A 702 14.49 -15.94 -33.20
C ARG A 702 14.25 -17.00 -32.13
N ARG A 703 14.98 -18.12 -32.17
CA ARG A 703 14.74 -19.29 -31.30
C ARG A 703 15.75 -19.35 -30.15
N ASP A 704 17.02 -19.06 -30.44
CA ASP A 704 18.15 -19.41 -29.57
C ASP A 704 18.82 -18.18 -28.94
N MET A 705 18.08 -17.07 -28.81
CA MET A 705 18.65 -15.77 -28.41
C MET A 705 19.38 -15.80 -27.06
N ASN A 706 18.92 -16.61 -26.11
CA ASN A 706 19.56 -16.77 -24.80
C ASN A 706 20.96 -17.37 -24.91
N GLU A 707 21.18 -18.30 -25.85
CA GLU A 707 22.50 -18.90 -26.12
C GLU A 707 23.38 -17.96 -26.94
N ILE A 708 22.78 -17.19 -27.84
CA ILE A 708 23.46 -16.11 -28.57
C ILE A 708 24.01 -15.07 -27.60
N TYR A 709 23.23 -14.61 -26.61
CA TYR A 709 23.68 -13.62 -25.60
C TYR A 709 24.90 -14.05 -24.79
N ALA A 710 25.09 -15.35 -24.56
CA ALA A 710 26.30 -15.84 -23.91
C ALA A 710 27.55 -15.59 -24.77
N ASN A 711 27.41 -15.62 -26.09
CA ASN A 711 28.52 -15.60 -27.06
C ASN A 711 28.78 -14.23 -27.70
N ILE A 712 27.89 -13.25 -27.52
CA ILE A 712 28.05 -11.90 -28.09
C ILE A 712 28.50 -10.87 -27.06
N GLY A 713 29.19 -9.83 -27.52
CA GLY A 713 29.45 -8.59 -26.78
C GLY A 713 28.74 -7.43 -27.48
N VAL A 714 28.20 -6.48 -26.71
CA VAL A 714 27.43 -5.36 -27.27
C VAL A 714 27.91 -4.04 -26.67
N CYS A 715 28.30 -3.11 -27.53
CA CYS A 715 28.52 -1.71 -27.20
C CYS A 715 27.39 -0.89 -27.85
N PRO A 716 26.35 -0.50 -27.08
CA PRO A 716 25.22 0.30 -27.60
C PRO A 716 25.64 1.74 -27.94
N GLN A 717 24.77 2.49 -28.64
CA GLN A 717 25.05 3.89 -29.00
C GLN A 717 25.15 4.80 -27.75
N HIS A 718 24.23 4.61 -26.79
CA HIS A 718 24.26 5.30 -25.51
C HIS A 718 24.94 4.45 -24.45
N ASP A 719 25.77 5.06 -23.62
CA ASP A 719 26.49 4.38 -22.55
C ASP A 719 25.55 4.00 -21.39
N LEU A 720 25.39 2.69 -21.15
CA LEU A 720 24.47 2.14 -20.14
C LEU A 720 25.25 1.65 -18.92
N HIS A 721 25.40 2.52 -17.92
CA HIS A 721 26.18 2.24 -16.71
C HIS A 721 25.41 2.57 -15.43
N TRP A 722 25.74 1.89 -14.33
CA TRP A 722 25.33 2.32 -12.99
C TRP A 722 26.26 3.42 -12.51
N GLU A 723 25.78 4.65 -12.38
CA GLU A 723 26.63 5.80 -12.05
C GLU A 723 27.31 5.69 -10.68
N THR A 724 26.71 4.92 -9.76
CA THR A 724 27.22 4.66 -8.41
C THR A 724 28.35 3.62 -8.37
N LEU A 725 28.43 2.72 -9.34
CA LEU A 725 29.46 1.67 -9.39
C LEU A 725 30.73 2.19 -10.06
N THR A 726 31.86 1.55 -9.77
CA THR A 726 33.18 1.83 -10.36
C THR A 726 33.38 1.08 -11.68
N GLY A 727 34.34 1.53 -12.50
CA GLY A 727 34.69 0.81 -13.73
C GLY A 727 35.13 -0.64 -13.47
N ARG A 728 35.89 -0.87 -12.40
CA ARG A 728 36.31 -2.21 -11.95
C ARG A 728 35.13 -3.09 -11.55
N GLU A 729 34.18 -2.56 -10.77
CA GLU A 729 32.98 -3.31 -10.36
C GLU A 729 32.10 -3.70 -11.56
N HIS A 730 31.96 -2.82 -12.57
CA HIS A 730 31.25 -3.16 -13.82
C HIS A 730 31.92 -4.33 -14.54
N LEU A 731 33.23 -4.28 -14.74
CA LEU A 731 33.98 -5.34 -15.42
C LEU A 731 33.97 -6.64 -14.61
N MET A 732 34.06 -6.58 -13.28
CA MET A 732 33.89 -7.77 -12.44
C MET A 732 32.51 -8.40 -12.61
N PHE A 733 31.45 -7.59 -12.66
CA PHE A 733 30.08 -8.08 -12.84
C PHE A 733 29.89 -8.73 -14.22
N TYR A 734 30.20 -8.03 -15.30
CA TYR A 734 30.04 -8.56 -16.66
C TYR A 734 30.99 -9.74 -16.94
N GLY A 735 32.20 -9.72 -16.38
CA GLY A 735 33.13 -10.85 -16.44
C GLY A 735 32.56 -12.12 -15.80
N ARG A 736 31.90 -12.01 -14.65
CA ARG A 736 31.21 -13.14 -13.99
C ARG A 736 30.02 -13.65 -14.82
N LEU A 737 29.25 -12.76 -15.46
CA LEU A 737 28.18 -13.16 -16.39
C LEU A 737 28.74 -13.94 -17.60
N LYS A 738 29.95 -13.60 -18.04
CA LYS A 738 30.71 -14.34 -19.07
C LYS A 738 31.50 -15.54 -18.51
N ASN A 739 31.13 -16.02 -17.32
CA ASN A 739 31.64 -17.24 -16.69
C ASN A 739 33.13 -17.19 -16.31
N LEU A 740 33.71 -16.00 -16.09
CA LEU A 740 35.06 -15.83 -15.53
C LEU A 740 35.01 -15.83 -13.99
N THR A 741 35.99 -16.49 -13.36
CA THR A 741 36.07 -16.64 -11.89
C THR A 741 37.50 -16.57 -11.38
N GLY A 742 37.68 -16.29 -10.08
CA GLY A 742 38.99 -16.35 -9.41
C GLY A 742 40.04 -15.43 -10.02
N ALA A 743 41.27 -15.94 -10.15
CA ALA A 743 42.40 -15.20 -10.71
C ALA A 743 42.19 -14.79 -12.18
N ASP A 744 41.52 -15.63 -12.98
CA ASP A 744 41.24 -15.34 -14.39
C ASP A 744 40.32 -14.11 -14.55
N LEU A 745 39.35 -13.95 -13.64
CA LEU A 745 38.48 -12.76 -13.62
C LEU A 745 39.29 -11.51 -13.31
N LEU A 746 40.12 -11.55 -12.26
CA LEU A 746 40.94 -10.39 -11.85
C LEU A 746 41.90 -9.97 -12.97
N LYS A 747 42.59 -10.95 -13.55
CA LYS A 747 43.49 -10.73 -14.69
C LYS A 747 42.77 -10.13 -15.88
N ALA A 748 41.61 -10.67 -16.26
CA ALA A 748 40.81 -10.14 -17.37
C ALA A 748 40.31 -8.71 -17.11
N VAL A 749 39.93 -8.39 -15.87
CA VAL A 749 39.49 -7.04 -15.48
C VAL A 749 40.66 -6.05 -15.58
N ASP A 750 41.83 -6.41 -15.06
CA ASP A 750 43.02 -5.54 -15.11
C ASP A 750 43.52 -5.35 -16.55
N GLU A 751 43.58 -6.41 -17.34
CA GLU A 751 43.91 -6.34 -18.77
C GLU A 751 42.90 -5.47 -19.54
N SER A 752 41.61 -5.59 -19.22
CA SER A 752 40.56 -4.77 -19.84
C SER A 752 40.76 -3.30 -19.49
N LEU A 753 40.97 -2.96 -18.21
CA LEU A 753 41.21 -1.58 -17.75
C LEU A 753 42.50 -0.99 -18.35
N LYS A 754 43.56 -1.79 -18.47
CA LYS A 754 44.82 -1.38 -19.13
C LYS A 754 44.59 -1.12 -20.61
N SER A 755 43.83 -2.00 -21.29
CA SER A 755 43.58 -1.86 -22.73
C SER A 755 42.91 -0.53 -23.08
N VAL A 756 41.99 -0.05 -22.23
CA VAL A 756 41.26 1.21 -22.46
C VAL A 756 41.86 2.43 -21.73
N ASN A 757 43.10 2.33 -21.22
CA ASN A 757 43.79 3.40 -20.50
C ASN A 757 43.00 3.94 -19.28
N LEU A 758 42.31 3.06 -18.53
CA LEU A 758 41.62 3.39 -17.28
C LEU A 758 42.32 2.83 -16.03
N PHE A 759 43.34 1.99 -16.20
CA PHE A 759 44.10 1.37 -15.11
C PHE A 759 45.08 2.35 -14.43
N HIS A 760 46.00 2.95 -15.20
CA HIS A 760 47.16 3.67 -14.66
C HIS A 760 46.83 4.94 -13.87
N SER A 761 45.71 5.60 -14.18
CA SER A 761 45.32 6.85 -13.55
C SER A 761 44.38 6.67 -12.34
N GLY A 762 44.24 5.43 -11.84
CA GLY A 762 43.34 5.09 -10.72
C GLY A 762 41.86 5.31 -11.03
N PHE A 763 41.47 5.55 -12.29
CA PHE A 763 40.08 5.78 -12.66
C PHE A 763 39.24 4.51 -12.50
N GLY A 764 39.82 3.32 -12.69
CA GLY A 764 39.14 2.05 -12.53
C GLY A 764 38.40 1.88 -11.18
N ASP A 765 38.92 2.47 -10.10
CA ASP A 765 38.35 2.40 -8.76
C ASP A 765 37.49 3.62 -8.39
N LYS A 766 37.35 4.60 -9.30
CA LYS A 766 36.45 5.76 -9.16
C LYS A 766 35.06 5.42 -9.69
N SER A 767 34.05 6.05 -9.08
CA SER A 767 32.64 5.94 -9.49
C SER A 767 32.47 6.42 -10.94
N VAL A 768 31.65 5.71 -11.73
CA VAL A 768 31.37 6.07 -13.13
C VAL A 768 30.66 7.43 -13.26
N SER A 769 29.97 7.91 -12.22
CA SER A 769 29.46 9.28 -12.15
C SER A 769 30.54 10.35 -12.38
N LYS A 770 31.79 10.07 -12.00
CA LYS A 770 32.94 10.99 -12.16
C LYS A 770 33.65 10.84 -13.52
N TYR A 771 33.18 9.96 -14.39
CA TYR A 771 33.81 9.73 -15.70
C TYR A 771 33.35 10.79 -16.71
N SER A 772 34.29 11.28 -17.53
CA SER A 772 33.94 12.05 -18.72
C SER A 772 33.18 11.17 -19.73
N GLY A 773 32.46 11.77 -20.68
CA GLY A 773 31.77 11.02 -21.74
C GLY A 773 32.69 10.03 -22.46
N GLY A 774 33.91 10.46 -22.80
CA GLY A 774 34.88 9.57 -23.45
C GLY A 774 35.40 8.43 -22.57
N MET A 775 35.47 8.62 -21.24
CA MET A 775 35.80 7.54 -20.32
C MET A 775 34.65 6.54 -20.19
N LYS A 776 33.39 7.01 -20.14
CA LYS A 776 32.20 6.14 -20.15
C LYS A 776 32.16 5.31 -21.43
N ARG A 777 32.50 5.93 -22.57
CA ARG A 777 32.56 5.25 -23.87
C ARG A 777 33.60 4.14 -23.92
N ARG A 778 34.81 4.43 -23.43
CA ARG A 778 35.91 3.46 -23.32
C ARG A 778 35.54 2.30 -22.38
N LEU A 779 34.83 2.57 -21.28
CA LEU A 779 34.31 1.52 -20.40
C LEU A 779 33.25 0.65 -21.10
N SER A 780 32.34 1.22 -21.87
CA SER A 780 31.35 0.46 -22.69
C SER A 780 32.03 -0.50 -23.65
N VAL A 781 33.13 -0.07 -24.30
CA VAL A 781 33.90 -0.95 -25.18
C VAL A 781 34.61 -2.05 -24.39
N ALA A 782 35.19 -1.75 -23.23
CA ALA A 782 35.80 -2.77 -22.37
C ALA A 782 34.77 -3.83 -21.91
N ILE A 783 33.56 -3.40 -21.53
CA ILE A 783 32.45 -4.31 -21.18
C ILE A 783 32.05 -5.18 -22.36
N ALA A 784 31.99 -4.62 -23.56
CA ALA A 784 31.65 -5.37 -24.77
C ALA A 784 32.73 -6.41 -25.14
N LEU A 785 33.99 -6.22 -24.72
CA LEU A 785 35.11 -7.11 -25.06
C LEU A 785 35.43 -8.14 -23.95
N ILE A 786 34.97 -7.92 -22.72
CA ILE A 786 35.29 -8.81 -21.60
C ILE A 786 34.71 -10.21 -21.80
N GLY A 787 35.45 -11.24 -21.38
CA GLY A 787 35.02 -12.63 -21.53
C GLY A 787 35.33 -13.27 -22.89
N ASN A 788 36.05 -12.58 -23.78
CA ASN A 788 36.39 -13.02 -25.14
C ASN A 788 35.16 -13.46 -25.95
N PRO A 789 34.20 -12.55 -26.21
CA PRO A 789 33.03 -12.84 -27.01
C PRO A 789 33.43 -13.24 -28.44
N LYS A 790 32.65 -14.11 -29.07
CA LYS A 790 32.93 -14.56 -30.44
C LYS A 790 32.50 -13.53 -31.48
N VAL A 791 31.41 -12.81 -31.18
CA VAL A 791 30.86 -11.75 -32.02
C VAL A 791 30.69 -10.49 -31.19
N VAL A 792 31.09 -9.34 -31.71
CA VAL A 792 30.93 -8.05 -31.03
C VAL A 792 30.19 -7.08 -31.92
N TYR A 793 29.12 -6.49 -31.41
CA TYR A 793 28.38 -5.41 -32.05
C TYR A 793 28.76 -4.09 -31.41
N MET A 794 29.18 -3.11 -32.22
CA MET A 794 29.53 -1.77 -31.75
C MET A 794 28.72 -0.73 -32.52
N ASP A 795 27.82 -0.02 -31.83
CA ASP A 795 27.05 1.05 -32.45
C ASP A 795 27.75 2.39 -32.27
N GLU A 796 28.46 2.86 -33.30
CA GLU A 796 29.23 4.12 -33.33
C GLU A 796 30.30 4.25 -32.21
N PRO A 797 31.29 3.34 -32.12
CA PRO A 797 32.19 3.24 -30.96
C PRO A 797 33.05 4.48 -30.69
N SER A 798 33.46 5.24 -31.72
CA SER A 798 34.38 6.38 -31.57
C SER A 798 33.71 7.76 -31.48
N THR A 799 32.37 7.83 -31.44
CA THR A 799 31.67 9.12 -31.39
C THR A 799 31.90 9.85 -30.08
N GLY A 800 32.16 11.16 -30.16
CA GLY A 800 32.40 12.01 -28.99
C GLY A 800 33.77 11.84 -28.32
N LEU A 801 34.72 11.12 -28.93
CA LEU A 801 36.09 11.00 -28.46
C LEU A 801 37.02 12.03 -29.13
N ASP A 802 38.01 12.52 -28.39
CA ASP A 802 39.13 13.28 -28.93
C ASP A 802 40.04 12.39 -29.80
N THR A 803 40.86 13.01 -30.66
CA THR A 803 41.70 12.32 -31.64
C THR A 803 42.64 11.28 -31.01
N ALA A 804 43.24 11.59 -29.85
CA ALA A 804 44.16 10.69 -29.17
C ALA A 804 43.42 9.50 -28.54
N SER A 805 42.30 9.76 -27.85
CA SER A 805 41.44 8.69 -27.31
C SER A 805 40.85 7.80 -28.39
N ARG A 806 40.50 8.37 -29.56
CA ARG A 806 39.99 7.63 -30.72
C ARG A 806 41.03 6.67 -31.29
N SER A 807 42.26 7.14 -31.51
CA SER A 807 43.37 6.29 -31.99
C SER A 807 43.67 5.16 -31.01
N ASN A 808 43.68 5.46 -29.70
CA ASN A 808 43.84 4.45 -28.66
C ASN A 808 42.73 3.40 -28.70
N LEU A 809 41.46 3.83 -28.84
CA LEU A 809 40.33 2.92 -28.95
C LEU A 809 40.43 2.03 -30.20
N TRP A 810 40.82 2.60 -31.34
CA TRP A 810 41.03 1.84 -32.58
C TRP A 810 42.08 0.75 -32.42
N ASN A 811 43.18 1.04 -31.72
CA ASN A 811 44.20 0.05 -31.40
C ASN A 811 43.65 -1.10 -30.53
N VAL A 812 42.73 -0.82 -29.61
CA VAL A 812 42.05 -1.88 -28.81
C VAL A 812 41.17 -2.75 -29.71
N ILE A 813 40.35 -2.14 -30.58
CA ILE A 813 39.47 -2.86 -31.50
C ILE A 813 40.28 -3.71 -32.49
N LYS A 814 41.38 -3.19 -33.04
CA LYS A 814 42.32 -3.94 -33.91
C LYS A 814 42.89 -5.18 -33.23
N ARG A 815 43.23 -5.10 -31.94
CA ARG A 815 43.68 -6.26 -31.16
C ARG A 815 42.56 -7.27 -30.95
N ALA A 816 41.36 -6.81 -30.60
CA ALA A 816 40.19 -7.67 -30.36
C ALA A 816 39.76 -8.45 -31.62
N LYS A 817 39.78 -7.78 -32.79
CA LYS A 817 39.45 -8.34 -34.11
C LYS A 817 40.19 -9.64 -34.45
N LYS A 818 41.41 -9.84 -33.92
CA LYS A 818 42.19 -11.07 -34.16
C LYS A 818 41.47 -12.33 -33.65
N ASN A 819 40.64 -12.18 -32.62
CA ASN A 819 40.03 -13.32 -31.91
C ASN A 819 38.49 -13.34 -32.01
N CYS A 820 37.84 -12.30 -32.54
CA CYS A 820 36.39 -12.20 -32.66
C CYS A 820 35.93 -11.54 -33.97
N THR A 821 34.71 -11.83 -34.39
CA THR A 821 34.06 -11.14 -35.52
C THR A 821 33.40 -9.86 -35.02
N ILE A 822 33.68 -8.72 -35.64
CA ILE A 822 33.17 -7.42 -35.19
C ILE A 822 32.25 -6.84 -36.26
N ILE A 823 31.07 -6.38 -35.86
CA ILE A 823 30.19 -5.53 -36.66
C ILE A 823 30.18 -4.16 -36.00
N LEU A 824 30.68 -3.15 -36.70
CA LEU A 824 30.60 -1.77 -36.25
C LEU A 824 29.76 -0.94 -37.20
N THR A 825 28.98 -0.02 -36.64
CA THR A 825 28.35 1.06 -37.41
C THR A 825 29.20 2.30 -37.24
N THR A 826 29.34 3.05 -38.32
CA THR A 826 30.03 4.33 -38.29
C THR A 826 29.46 5.25 -39.36
N HIS A 827 29.69 6.54 -39.18
CA HIS A 827 29.52 7.55 -40.21
C HIS A 827 30.88 8.10 -40.69
N SER A 828 31.99 7.67 -40.08
CA SER A 828 33.34 8.06 -40.44
C SER A 828 33.97 7.05 -41.40
N MET A 829 34.36 7.52 -42.59
CA MET A 829 35.13 6.70 -43.52
C MET A 829 36.54 6.40 -42.98
N GLU A 830 37.14 7.31 -42.21
CA GLU A 830 38.46 7.13 -41.58
C GLU A 830 38.45 5.93 -40.63
N GLU A 831 37.43 5.83 -39.78
CA GLU A 831 37.25 4.70 -38.87
C GLU A 831 37.04 3.37 -39.63
N ALA A 832 36.24 3.41 -40.71
CA ALA A 832 35.99 2.24 -41.53
C ALA A 832 37.25 1.75 -42.26
N GLU A 833 38.07 2.67 -42.79
CA GLU A 833 39.34 2.35 -43.45
C GLU A 833 40.37 1.75 -42.48
N GLU A 834 40.40 2.25 -41.25
CA GLU A 834 41.39 1.83 -40.25
C GLU A 834 41.03 0.50 -39.56
N LEU A 835 39.74 0.21 -39.34
CA LEU A 835 39.29 -0.96 -38.58
C LEU A 835 38.78 -2.12 -39.44
N CYS A 836 38.06 -1.83 -40.53
CA CYS A 836 37.20 -2.82 -41.20
C CYS A 836 37.91 -3.53 -42.35
N ASP A 837 37.70 -4.85 -42.47
CA ASP A 837 38.13 -5.62 -43.65
C ASP A 837 37.16 -5.44 -44.81
N ARG A 838 35.88 -5.32 -44.49
CA ARG A 838 34.78 -5.11 -45.44
C ARG A 838 33.90 -3.98 -44.95
N VAL A 839 33.45 -3.15 -45.87
CA VAL A 839 32.56 -2.02 -45.61
C VAL A 839 31.33 -2.14 -46.49
N GLY A 840 30.16 -1.85 -45.92
CA GLY A 840 28.90 -1.74 -46.66
C GLY A 840 28.31 -0.35 -46.51
N ILE A 841 28.08 0.33 -47.64
CA ILE A 841 27.38 1.62 -47.64
C ILE A 841 25.88 1.35 -47.51
N PHE A 842 25.27 1.80 -46.42
CA PHE A 842 23.88 1.59 -46.06
C PHE A 842 23.09 2.89 -46.17
N VAL A 843 22.10 2.93 -47.06
CA VAL A 843 21.27 4.13 -47.32
C VAL A 843 19.82 3.72 -47.49
N ASP A 844 18.91 4.43 -46.82
CA ASP A 844 17.45 4.25 -46.86
C ASP A 844 16.99 2.78 -46.69
N GLY A 845 17.66 2.06 -45.77
CA GLY A 845 17.34 0.69 -45.38
C GLY A 845 17.91 -0.41 -46.28
N ASN A 846 18.79 -0.10 -47.24
CA ASN A 846 19.41 -1.07 -48.15
C ASN A 846 20.91 -0.83 -48.34
N PHE A 847 21.65 -1.90 -48.64
CA PHE A 847 23.04 -1.78 -49.11
C PHE A 847 23.08 -1.19 -50.53
N GLN A 848 23.97 -0.21 -50.71
CA GLN A 848 24.26 0.44 -51.99
C GLN A 848 25.50 -0.14 -52.65
N CYS A 849 26.48 -0.52 -51.84
CA CYS A 849 27.64 -1.31 -52.23
C CYS A 849 28.23 -2.06 -51.02
N LEU A 850 29.01 -3.10 -51.30
CA LEU A 850 29.71 -3.96 -50.36
C LEU A 850 31.09 -4.31 -50.94
N GLY A 851 32.16 -4.16 -50.16
CA GLY A 851 33.51 -4.50 -50.63
C GLY A 851 34.58 -4.19 -49.59
N THR A 852 35.84 -4.28 -49.96
CA THR A 852 36.94 -3.76 -49.12
C THR A 852 36.90 -2.23 -49.07
N PRO A 853 37.43 -1.57 -48.02
CA PRO A 853 37.45 -0.10 -47.95
C PRO A 853 38.02 0.56 -49.23
N LYS A 854 39.07 -0.04 -49.80
CA LYS A 854 39.70 0.42 -51.05
C LYS A 854 38.77 0.28 -52.26
N GLU A 855 38.06 -0.85 -52.39
CA GLU A 855 37.07 -1.08 -53.47
C GLU A 855 35.89 -0.12 -53.37
N VAL A 856 35.36 0.07 -52.15
CA VAL A 856 34.22 0.98 -51.90
C VAL A 856 34.61 2.42 -52.23
N LYS A 857 35.82 2.86 -51.86
CA LYS A 857 36.34 4.20 -52.20
C LYS A 857 36.50 4.38 -53.72
N LYS A 858 37.06 3.39 -54.42
CA LYS A 858 37.17 3.40 -55.90
C LYS A 858 35.80 3.45 -56.57
N THR A 859 34.85 2.65 -56.09
CA THR A 859 33.48 2.57 -56.62
C THR A 859 32.70 3.86 -56.36
N SER A 860 32.89 4.47 -55.19
CA SER A 860 32.32 5.77 -54.84
C SER A 860 32.84 6.88 -55.76
N LYS A 861 34.17 6.93 -55.99
CA LYS A 861 34.78 7.88 -56.93
C LYS A 861 34.28 7.67 -58.38
N LYS A 862 34.15 6.43 -58.84
CA LYS A 862 33.65 6.12 -60.20
C LYS A 862 32.16 6.49 -60.37
N LYS A 863 31.34 6.33 -59.32
CA LYS A 863 29.94 6.82 -59.30
C LYS A 863 29.85 8.35 -59.23
N LYS A 864 30.88 9.05 -58.71
CA LYS A 864 31.00 10.52 -58.74
C LYS A 864 31.08 11.09 -60.16
N ILE A 865 31.62 10.33 -61.11
CA ILE A 865 31.83 10.77 -62.49
C ILE A 865 30.57 10.56 -63.36
N ASN A 866 29.68 9.62 -63.02
CA ASN A 866 28.64 9.15 -63.95
C ASN A 866 27.19 9.55 -63.64
N ASN A 867 26.89 10.30 -62.57
CA ASN A 867 25.51 10.71 -62.27
C ASN A 867 25.44 11.88 -61.27
N ALA A 868 24.62 12.89 -61.53
CA ALA A 868 24.25 13.94 -60.57
C ALA A 868 22.82 13.68 -60.05
N SER A 869 22.68 13.04 -58.89
CA SER A 869 21.35 12.76 -58.31
C SER A 869 21.37 12.85 -56.78
N ARG A 870 20.20 13.04 -56.15
CA ARG A 870 19.97 13.32 -54.72
C ARG A 870 20.65 12.36 -53.72
N ILE A 871 21.04 11.16 -54.17
CA ILE A 871 21.81 10.16 -53.40
C ILE A 871 23.28 10.61 -53.23
N HIS A 872 23.84 11.35 -54.19
CA HIS A 872 25.19 11.89 -54.14
C HIS A 872 25.40 12.90 -53.03
N LEU A 873 24.47 13.83 -52.81
CA LEU A 873 24.56 14.84 -51.73
C LEU A 873 24.66 14.18 -50.33
N LYS A 874 23.96 13.06 -50.11
CA LYS A 874 24.05 12.31 -48.84
C LYS A 874 25.35 11.49 -48.72
N ILE A 875 25.93 11.07 -49.84
CA ILE A 875 27.21 10.34 -49.87
C ILE A 875 28.39 11.33 -49.75
N GLU A 876 28.32 12.51 -50.37
CA GLU A 876 29.31 13.59 -50.23
C GLU A 876 29.48 14.03 -48.78
N PHE A 877 28.39 14.11 -48.02
CA PHE A 877 28.41 14.40 -46.58
C PHE A 877 29.23 13.38 -45.77
N LEU A 878 29.31 12.11 -46.21
CA LEU A 878 30.11 11.06 -45.56
C LEU A 878 31.60 11.13 -45.93
N PHE A 879 31.96 11.78 -47.04
CA PHE A 879 33.33 11.80 -47.58
C PHE A 879 34.07 13.12 -47.33
N PHE A 880 33.37 14.26 -47.15
CA PHE A 880 34.00 15.59 -47.14
C PHE A 880 33.98 16.35 -45.81
N ASN A 881 33.23 15.91 -44.80
CA ASN A 881 33.18 16.63 -43.50
C ASN A 881 34.26 16.16 -42.52
N ASN A 882 35.52 16.28 -42.95
CA ASN A 882 36.67 16.25 -42.05
C ASN A 882 37.02 17.70 -41.68
N GLY A 883 36.57 18.16 -40.50
CA GLY A 883 37.35 19.16 -39.76
C GLY A 883 36.77 20.53 -39.42
N LYS A 884 35.45 20.81 -39.46
CA LYS A 884 34.88 21.99 -38.76
C LYS A 884 33.50 21.70 -38.18
N ILE A 885 33.42 21.57 -36.86
CA ILE A 885 32.16 21.60 -36.09
C ILE A 885 32.04 23.01 -35.50
N ASN A 886 31.07 23.78 -35.98
CA ASN A 886 30.58 24.96 -35.25
C ASN A 886 29.51 24.49 -34.24
N PRO A 887 29.60 24.89 -32.95
CA PRO A 887 28.63 24.51 -31.93
C PRO A 887 27.51 25.55 -31.87
N SER A 888 26.47 25.39 -32.68
CA SER A 888 25.20 26.09 -32.44
C SER A 888 24.09 25.47 -33.29
N GLN A 889 23.34 24.55 -32.70
CA GLN A 889 21.88 24.42 -32.80
C GLN A 889 21.47 23.14 -32.04
N SER A 890 21.00 23.38 -30.82
CA SER A 890 20.38 22.43 -29.89
C SER A 890 18.99 22.03 -30.33
#